data_AF-A0A6G0FL13-F1
#
_entry.id   AF-A0A6G0FL13-F1
#
_cell.length_a   1.000
_cell.length_b   1.000
_cell.length_c   1.000
_cell.angle_alpha   90.00
_cell.angle_beta   90.00
_cell.angle_gamma   90.00
#
_symmetry.space_group_name_H-M   'P 1'
#
loop_
_entity.id
_entity.type
_entity.pdbx_description
1 polymer ?
#
loop_
_entity_poly.entity_id
_entity_poly.type
_entity_poly.pdbx_seq_one_letter_code
_entity_poly.pdbx_strand_id
1 'polypeptide(L)'
;MAAIRRLAADAPPAPPSTPVSPPFAEEAPPVTPRTTPSSDPDPQTPAESTQTGSTPAGSTPAVKKATAKKAAPAGKSTPARAVEKAVESMRRGAAKKAAPGAEAAETVAKKTAAKKAPVKAAAKKTAAKGAAAEKAVTKKAVTKAVAKKAPAQAAETPAPRKTTAKKAPAEKTVAKKAVVKKTAAKKAVAKKAAVKKTAAEKPAAKKTATTEAAARKTAAKKTVARQATARTPAKAASGKGAAPATPSAGGAAGEKAGARKIPAQQAAQKKIPAQQAAGGTPGPGAPVTVAGSAALDAADRDRLLSGTHHDPHSVLGAHPVPGGVAFRAFRPYALSVTVAAGAVRAELHDDGDGFFTGLLPLRDVPRDYRLLVAYEGSVHETEDAYRFLPALGELDLHLIGEGRHEELWKALGAQPMTHQGVTGTRFTVWAPNARGVSLAGTFNYWDGTGFPLRSLGGTGVWELFVPGIGEGELYKFEITRPDGSKTLRADPMARRTEAPPDTSSIVCASAYEWGDAEWLERRGTPAPHEAPFSVYEVHLASWRPGLTYRQLAEQLPAYVKDLGFTHVELMPVAEHPFGGSWGYQVTGFYAPTARLGTPDDFRYLVDRLHQAGIGVLMDWVPAHFPRDDWALAEFDGRPLYEHEDPLRSAHPDWGTLEFDFGRREVRNFLVANAVYWCEEFHIDGLRVDAVASMLYLDYSREPGQWVPNEHGGRENLDAVAFLQEMNATVYRRNPGIVTIAEESTAWDGVTRPTHVTGPGGFGGLGFGLKWNMGWMHDSLEYMTKEPVHRRYHHDEMTFSMVYAYSENYVLPISHDEVVHGKRSLVSKMPGDWWQQRANLRAYLGFMWAHPGKQLLFMGQEFAQGAEWSEAHGPDWWLLDPAYGAEADHRGVRDLVRDLNTVYRHTPALWQRDTDPSGFRWVVADAADDNVFAFLRYDAEGVPLLAVSNMSPVVREGYRLGVPEEVPAWHEVVNTDAARYGGGDVVNPEPVKPEPQSWHGCPASIRLTLPPLATVWLRPA
;
A
#
# COMPACT_ATOMS: atom_id res chain seq x y z
N MET A 1 57.88 -19.21 -22.47
CA MET A 1 57.86 -19.35 -23.95
C MET A 1 56.75 -18.43 -24.44
N ALA A 2 57.02 -17.37 -25.20
CA ALA A 2 57.50 -17.33 -26.60
C ALA A 2 56.37 -17.74 -27.58
N ALA A 3 56.02 -16.97 -28.63
CA ALA A 3 56.55 -15.71 -29.20
C ALA A 3 55.37 -14.76 -29.57
N ILE A 4 55.44 -13.40 -29.59
CA ILE A 4 56.45 -12.38 -29.97
C ILE A 4 56.38 -11.95 -31.46
N ARG A 5 56.37 -10.61 -31.68
CA ARG A 5 56.36 -9.81 -32.95
C ARG A 5 54.97 -9.65 -33.61
N ARG A 6 54.59 -8.49 -34.17
CA ARG A 6 55.27 -7.19 -34.50
C ARG A 6 54.18 -6.08 -34.52
N LEU A 7 54.33 -4.78 -34.16
CA LEU A 7 55.41 -3.76 -34.22
C LEU A 7 55.89 -3.45 -35.65
N ALA A 8 56.09 -2.20 -36.10
CA ALA A 8 55.90 -0.85 -35.53
C ALA A 8 55.48 0.09 -36.72
N ALA A 9 55.32 1.41 -36.63
CA ALA A 9 55.67 2.44 -35.62
C ALA A 9 54.55 3.54 -35.61
N ASP A 10 54.71 4.84 -35.31
CA ASP A 10 55.88 5.70 -35.05
C ASP A 10 55.52 6.90 -34.13
N ALA A 11 56.50 7.73 -33.73
CA ALA A 11 56.33 8.76 -32.68
C ALA A 11 57.25 10.03 -32.84
N PRO A 12 57.70 10.73 -31.77
CA PRO A 12 57.17 12.02 -31.30
C PRO A 12 58.15 13.21 -31.48
N PRO A 13 57.90 14.37 -30.84
CA PRO A 13 58.76 14.79 -29.71
C PRO A 13 58.01 15.42 -28.52
N ALA A 14 58.74 15.89 -27.48
CA ALA A 14 58.19 16.18 -26.14
C ALA A 14 58.67 17.53 -25.49
N PRO A 15 58.92 17.73 -24.15
CA PRO A 15 58.47 18.92 -23.40
C PRO A 15 59.62 19.90 -23.00
N PRO A 16 59.37 20.99 -22.22
CA PRO A 16 59.35 20.94 -20.73
C PRO A 16 58.24 21.89 -20.13
N SER A 17 58.12 22.29 -18.84
CA SER A 17 59.00 22.34 -17.63
C SER A 17 58.17 22.54 -16.32
N THR A 18 58.80 22.41 -15.14
CA THR A 18 58.36 22.93 -13.81
C THR A 18 59.51 23.77 -13.18
N PRO A 19 59.31 24.66 -12.16
CA PRO A 19 59.43 24.25 -10.74
C PRO A 19 58.81 25.18 -9.61
N VAL A 20 58.96 24.75 -8.33
CA VAL A 20 58.94 25.49 -7.01
C VAL A 20 57.60 25.88 -6.29
N SER A 21 57.41 25.24 -5.11
CA SER A 21 57.03 25.69 -3.72
C SER A 21 56.47 27.12 -3.41
N PRO A 22 55.74 27.36 -2.29
CA PRO A 22 55.88 26.72 -0.95
C PRO A 22 54.59 26.43 -0.11
N PRO A 23 54.72 25.82 1.10
CA PRO A 23 53.61 25.57 2.05
C PRO A 23 53.72 26.29 3.42
N PHE A 24 52.57 26.72 3.97
CA PHE A 24 52.26 26.98 5.39
C PHE A 24 50.75 26.67 5.59
N ALA A 25 50.16 26.13 6.67
CA ALA A 25 50.53 25.76 8.06
C ALA A 25 49.87 26.64 9.15
N GLU A 26 48.78 26.10 9.73
CA GLU A 26 48.20 26.34 11.08
C GLU A 26 47.39 25.05 11.37
N GLU A 27 47.76 24.13 12.27
CA GLU A 27 47.92 24.19 13.74
C GLU A 27 46.60 24.11 14.54
N ALA A 28 46.55 23.15 15.48
CA ALA A 28 45.48 22.94 16.43
C ALA A 28 46.06 22.88 17.86
N PRO A 29 45.40 23.47 18.88
CA PRO A 29 45.95 23.54 20.24
C PRO A 29 45.67 22.27 21.10
N PRO A 30 46.58 21.91 22.04
CA PRO A 30 46.47 20.71 22.87
C PRO A 30 45.92 20.96 24.30
N VAL A 31 46.16 20.03 25.24
CA VAL A 31 45.33 19.79 26.45
C VAL A 31 46.12 19.93 27.78
N THR A 32 45.58 20.70 28.75
CA THR A 32 45.90 20.73 30.22
C THR A 32 47.30 21.26 30.65
N PRO A 33 47.65 21.51 31.96
CA PRO A 33 46.92 21.21 33.23
C PRO A 33 46.97 22.24 34.41
N ARG A 34 46.12 21.98 35.44
CA ARG A 34 46.17 22.41 36.89
C ARG A 34 46.13 23.93 37.22
N THR A 35 45.30 24.42 38.15
CA THR A 35 45.34 24.13 39.62
C THR A 35 44.01 24.31 40.37
N THR A 36 43.84 23.55 41.46
CA THR A 36 42.85 23.65 42.57
C THR A 36 43.32 24.65 43.66
N PRO A 37 42.57 25.02 44.76
CA PRO A 37 41.57 24.21 45.50
C PRO A 37 40.36 24.92 46.22
N SER A 38 39.55 24.08 46.90
CA SER A 38 38.61 24.40 48.02
C SER A 38 37.27 25.07 47.65
N SER A 39 36.10 24.71 48.22
CA SER A 39 35.70 23.54 49.04
C SER A 39 34.16 23.48 49.22
N ASP A 40 33.63 22.27 49.41
CA ASP A 40 32.28 21.97 49.94
C ASP A 40 32.06 22.49 51.40
N PRO A 41 30.85 22.44 52.03
CA PRO A 41 29.62 21.75 51.63
C PRO A 41 28.26 22.49 51.81
N ASP A 42 27.18 21.76 51.45
CA ASP A 42 25.77 21.84 51.92
C ASP A 42 25.66 21.79 53.49
N PRO A 43 24.51 21.99 54.21
CA PRO A 43 23.10 21.84 53.78
C PRO A 43 22.01 22.71 54.48
N GLN A 44 20.74 22.26 54.32
CA GLN A 44 19.59 22.30 55.26
C GLN A 44 18.53 23.44 55.24
N THR A 45 17.27 22.99 55.21
CA THR A 45 16.04 23.67 55.69
C THR A 45 15.82 23.47 57.20
N PRO A 46 14.99 24.31 57.83
CA PRO A 46 13.73 23.80 58.39
C PRO A 46 12.52 24.73 58.12
N ALA A 47 11.35 24.43 58.72
CA ALA A 47 10.06 25.08 58.44
C ALA A 47 9.32 25.49 59.74
N GLU A 48 8.29 26.35 59.66
CA GLU A 48 7.07 26.27 60.50
C GLU A 48 5.91 27.24 60.09
N SER A 49 4.67 26.76 60.26
CA SER A 49 3.36 27.39 60.64
C SER A 49 3.06 28.91 60.47
N THR A 50 1.80 29.42 60.34
CA THR A 50 0.45 28.88 60.68
C THR A 50 -0.73 29.61 59.99
N GLN A 51 -1.77 28.86 59.60
CA GLN A 51 -3.24 29.09 59.57
C GLN A 51 -3.96 30.47 59.30
N THR A 52 -5.23 30.32 58.84
CA THR A 52 -6.36 31.30 58.70
C THR A 52 -6.32 32.26 57.49
N GLY A 53 -7.44 32.63 56.83
CA GLY A 53 -8.82 32.13 56.93
C GLY A 53 -9.84 32.87 56.00
N SER A 54 -10.99 32.23 55.73
CA SER A 54 -12.25 32.75 55.11
C SER A 54 -12.28 33.36 53.69
N THR A 55 -13.01 32.68 52.80
CA THR A 55 -13.86 33.17 51.68
C THR A 55 -15.22 33.74 52.20
N PRO A 56 -16.24 34.18 51.40
CA PRO A 56 -16.40 34.31 49.92
C PRO A 56 -17.09 35.61 49.37
N ALA A 57 -17.10 35.74 48.04
CA ALA A 57 -18.19 36.19 47.11
C ALA A 57 -19.14 37.40 47.34
N GLY A 58 -19.38 38.15 46.24
CA GLY A 58 -20.62 38.89 45.93
C GLY A 58 -20.63 40.41 46.22
N SER A 59 -21.43 41.25 45.56
CA SER A 59 -22.26 41.06 44.34
C SER A 59 -22.79 42.40 43.75
N THR A 60 -22.97 42.48 42.42
CA THR A 60 -23.93 43.39 41.70
C THR A 60 -23.72 44.95 41.83
N PRO A 61 -24.49 45.82 41.11
CA PRO A 61 -24.62 45.87 39.64
C PRO A 61 -24.60 47.29 38.99
N ALA A 62 -24.67 47.31 37.64
CA ALA A 62 -25.42 48.27 36.79
C ALA A 62 -24.96 49.74 36.52
N VAL A 63 -24.41 49.94 35.30
CA VAL A 63 -24.96 50.83 34.23
C VAL A 63 -25.27 52.31 34.53
N LYS A 64 -24.42 53.25 34.01
CA LYS A 64 -24.84 54.32 33.04
C LYS A 64 -23.72 55.18 32.42
N LYS A 65 -24.10 55.90 31.36
CA LYS A 65 -23.30 56.73 30.41
C LYS A 65 -22.91 58.11 30.97
N ALA A 66 -21.78 58.69 30.50
CA ALA A 66 -21.60 60.08 29.98
C ALA A 66 -20.09 60.48 29.98
N THR A 67 -19.35 60.58 28.87
CA THR A 67 -19.31 61.58 27.77
C THR A 67 -18.84 63.01 28.11
N ALA A 68 -17.57 63.35 27.80
CA ALA A 68 -17.13 64.73 27.51
C ALA A 68 -15.79 64.83 26.72
N LYS A 69 -15.86 65.32 25.46
CA LYS A 69 -15.12 66.47 24.86
C LYS A 69 -13.57 66.59 25.01
N LYS A 70 -12.78 67.06 24.01
CA LYS A 70 -13.06 67.56 22.63
C LYS A 70 -11.75 67.68 21.78
N ALA A 71 -11.91 67.89 20.46
CA ALA A 71 -10.97 68.51 19.49
C ALA A 71 -9.99 67.60 18.71
N ALA A 72 -9.54 68.09 17.55
CA ALA A 72 -8.75 67.45 16.48
C ALA A 72 -7.87 68.54 15.77
N PRO A 73 -7.04 68.29 14.72
CA PRO A 73 -7.53 67.93 13.36
C PRO A 73 -6.60 67.11 12.42
N ALA A 74 -7.20 66.64 11.29
CA ALA A 74 -6.64 66.46 9.93
C ALA A 74 -5.45 65.50 9.63
N GLY A 75 -5.66 64.57 8.67
CA GLY A 75 -4.58 63.80 8.01
C GLY A 75 -5.07 62.71 7.03
N LYS A 76 -4.80 62.89 5.73
CA LYS A 76 -5.00 61.93 4.61
C LYS A 76 -4.31 60.56 4.88
N SER A 77 -4.64 59.37 4.35
CA SER A 77 -5.77 58.72 3.63
C SER A 77 -5.16 57.70 2.63
N THR A 78 -5.40 56.40 2.80
CA THR A 78 -4.93 55.31 1.91
C THR A 78 -6.00 54.19 1.77
N PRO A 79 -5.94 53.31 0.74
CA PRO A 79 -7.14 52.66 0.22
C PRO A 79 -7.37 51.21 0.70
N ALA A 80 -8.40 51.01 1.53
CA ALA A 80 -8.92 49.67 1.88
C ALA A 80 -10.41 49.47 1.54
N ARG A 81 -11.08 50.45 0.92
CA ARG A 81 -12.56 50.54 0.87
C ARG A 81 -13.18 50.58 -0.53
N ALA A 82 -12.43 50.18 -1.54
CA ALA A 82 -12.91 50.07 -2.93
C ALA A 82 -13.51 48.68 -3.23
N VAL A 83 -12.93 47.62 -2.68
CA VAL A 83 -13.27 46.23 -3.03
C VAL A 83 -14.65 45.81 -2.48
N GLU A 84 -14.95 46.07 -1.20
CA GLU A 84 -16.26 45.74 -0.59
C GLU A 84 -17.46 46.28 -1.40
N LYS A 85 -17.33 47.51 -1.92
CA LYS A 85 -18.41 48.19 -2.65
C LYS A 85 -18.69 47.60 -4.04
N ALA A 86 -17.72 46.93 -4.66
CA ALA A 86 -17.95 46.24 -5.93
C ALA A 86 -18.83 44.99 -5.70
N VAL A 87 -18.52 44.21 -4.67
CA VAL A 87 -19.22 42.95 -4.35
C VAL A 87 -20.68 43.21 -3.92
N GLU A 88 -20.93 44.24 -3.12
CA GLU A 88 -22.31 44.59 -2.72
C GLU A 88 -23.14 45.18 -3.88
N SER A 89 -22.49 45.80 -4.87
CA SER A 89 -23.16 46.35 -6.06
C SER A 89 -23.75 45.24 -6.93
N MET A 90 -23.01 44.15 -7.18
CA MET A 90 -23.51 43.04 -7.99
C MET A 90 -24.68 42.29 -7.33
N ARG A 91 -24.65 42.10 -6.00
CA ARG A 91 -25.73 41.44 -5.26
C ARG A 91 -27.07 42.19 -5.26
N ARG A 92 -27.10 43.48 -5.64
CA ARG A 92 -28.33 44.30 -5.71
C ARG A 92 -28.97 44.39 -7.10
N GLY A 93 -28.40 43.73 -8.12
CA GLY A 93 -28.92 43.76 -9.50
C GLY A 93 -30.16 42.89 -9.78
N ALA A 94 -30.38 41.83 -9.00
CA ALA A 94 -31.26 40.72 -9.36
C ALA A 94 -32.56 40.57 -8.53
N ALA A 95 -33.09 41.65 -7.95
CA ALA A 95 -34.34 41.57 -7.15
C ALA A 95 -35.16 42.88 -7.14
N LYS A 96 -35.98 43.16 -8.18
CA LYS A 96 -36.98 44.25 -8.10
C LYS A 96 -38.15 44.19 -9.11
N LYS A 97 -39.22 43.44 -8.76
CA LYS A 97 -40.62 43.74 -9.17
C LYS A 97 -41.66 42.87 -8.43
N ALA A 98 -42.01 43.25 -7.20
CA ALA A 98 -43.24 42.83 -6.52
C ALA A 98 -43.61 43.85 -5.42
N ALA A 99 -44.89 44.18 -5.30
CA ALA A 99 -45.49 45.07 -4.30
C ALA A 99 -47.00 44.73 -4.19
N PRO A 100 -47.66 44.94 -3.03
CA PRO A 100 -48.26 43.79 -2.34
C PRO A 100 -49.73 43.94 -1.91
N GLY A 101 -50.28 42.94 -1.22
CA GLY A 101 -51.50 43.10 -0.41
C GLY A 101 -51.99 41.83 0.33
N ALA A 102 -51.94 41.89 1.68
CA ALA A 102 -52.84 41.25 2.67
C ALA A 102 -53.06 39.71 2.69
N GLU A 103 -53.40 39.02 3.80
CA GLU A 103 -53.40 39.38 5.24
C GLU A 103 -53.35 38.11 6.15
N ALA A 104 -53.09 38.34 7.45
CA ALA A 104 -53.34 37.56 8.67
C ALA A 104 -53.65 36.02 8.67
N ALA A 105 -52.84 35.28 9.48
CA ALA A 105 -53.26 34.39 10.60
C ALA A 105 -54.06 33.07 10.31
N GLU A 106 -54.14 32.04 11.19
CA GLU A 106 -53.46 31.68 12.45
C GLU A 106 -53.50 30.14 12.73
N THR A 107 -52.70 29.66 13.69
CA THR A 107 -52.90 28.48 14.60
C THR A 107 -53.08 27.00 14.12
N VAL A 108 -52.22 26.14 14.70
CA VAL A 108 -52.56 24.89 15.46
C VAL A 108 -53.01 23.59 14.74
N ALA A 109 -52.00 22.77 14.40
CA ALA A 109 -51.68 21.44 14.97
C ALA A 109 -52.56 20.16 14.85
N LYS A 110 -51.81 19.04 14.75
CA LYS A 110 -52.04 17.66 15.28
C LYS A 110 -53.02 16.69 14.57
N LYS A 111 -52.44 15.51 14.24
CA LYS A 111 -53.06 14.15 14.13
C LYS A 111 -54.02 13.95 12.91
N THR A 112 -54.25 12.73 12.39
CA THR A 112 -53.77 11.37 12.74
C THR A 112 -53.68 10.42 11.52
N ALA A 113 -52.78 9.45 11.61
CA ALA A 113 -52.91 8.04 11.17
C ALA A 113 -53.78 7.61 9.95
N ALA A 114 -53.05 7.04 8.97
CA ALA A 114 -53.19 5.64 8.49
C ALA A 114 -54.24 5.22 7.41
N LYS A 115 -53.70 4.45 6.44
CA LYS A 115 -54.25 3.20 5.85
C LYS A 115 -55.72 3.25 5.34
N LYS A 116 -55.97 3.25 4.02
CA LYS A 116 -55.84 2.04 3.16
C LYS A 116 -56.02 2.36 1.65
N ALA A 117 -55.53 1.46 0.80
CA ALA A 117 -55.89 1.32 -0.63
C ALA A 117 -57.18 0.44 -0.77
N PRO A 118 -57.65 0.04 -1.98
CA PRO A 118 -57.25 0.37 -3.35
C PRO A 118 -58.45 0.73 -4.27
N VAL A 119 -58.27 0.81 -5.60
CA VAL A 119 -59.07 0.12 -6.65
C VAL A 119 -58.51 0.42 -8.06
N LYS A 120 -58.88 -0.38 -9.07
CA LYS A 120 -58.29 -0.41 -10.42
C LYS A 120 -59.05 0.46 -11.44
N ALA A 121 -58.27 1.04 -12.36
CA ALA A 121 -58.47 1.15 -13.82
C ALA A 121 -59.87 1.40 -14.43
N ALA A 122 -59.92 2.43 -15.29
CA ALA A 122 -60.71 2.43 -16.53
C ALA A 122 -59.99 3.26 -17.61
N ALA A 123 -60.27 3.04 -18.89
CA ALA A 123 -59.62 3.74 -20.00
C ALA A 123 -60.60 4.20 -21.09
N LYS A 124 -60.40 5.42 -21.60
CA LYS A 124 -60.79 5.96 -22.93
C LYS A 124 -60.00 7.26 -23.12
N LYS A 125 -59.31 7.57 -24.22
CA LYS A 125 -59.64 7.54 -25.67
C LYS A 125 -60.78 8.47 -26.09
N THR A 126 -60.37 9.65 -26.57
CA THR A 126 -60.97 10.40 -27.69
C THR A 126 -59.84 10.82 -28.64
N ALA A 127 -60.13 11.02 -29.93
CA ALA A 127 -59.11 11.28 -30.97
C ALA A 127 -59.70 11.99 -32.20
N ALA A 128 -58.91 12.86 -32.85
CA ALA A 128 -59.05 13.37 -34.23
C ALA A 128 -57.89 14.36 -34.53
N LYS A 129 -57.36 14.55 -35.76
CA LYS A 129 -57.41 13.77 -37.03
C LYS A 129 -56.31 14.30 -38.00
N GLY A 130 -55.97 13.52 -39.04
CA GLY A 130 -55.05 13.91 -40.15
C GLY A 130 -53.66 13.29 -40.01
N ALA A 131 -53.21 12.24 -40.72
CA ALA A 131 -53.25 11.86 -42.16
C ALA A 131 -52.27 12.68 -43.02
N ALA A 132 -51.44 12.10 -43.92
CA ALA A 132 -51.27 10.73 -44.46
C ALA A 132 -49.75 10.38 -44.50
N ALA A 133 -49.24 9.14 -44.35
CA ALA A 133 -49.43 7.88 -45.11
C ALA A 133 -48.88 7.96 -46.57
N GLU A 134 -48.12 6.97 -47.11
CA GLU A 134 -47.71 5.67 -46.56
C GLU A 134 -46.40 5.05 -47.18
N LYS A 135 -46.17 3.76 -46.89
CA LYS A 135 -45.03 2.84 -47.18
C LYS A 135 -44.76 2.65 -48.71
N ALA A 136 -43.78 1.88 -49.24
CA ALA A 136 -43.20 0.62 -48.75
C ALA A 136 -41.98 0.03 -49.56
N VAL A 137 -41.25 -0.91 -48.93
CA VAL A 137 -40.84 -2.25 -49.46
C VAL A 137 -39.62 -2.47 -50.42
N THR A 138 -38.62 -3.18 -49.86
CA THR A 138 -37.66 -4.19 -50.42
C THR A 138 -36.55 -3.92 -51.47
N LYS A 139 -35.31 -4.14 -50.99
CA LYS A 139 -34.18 -4.93 -51.56
C LYS A 139 -34.31 -5.55 -52.99
N LYS A 140 -33.41 -5.13 -53.90
CA LYS A 140 -32.54 -5.92 -54.82
C LYS A 140 -31.36 -5.00 -55.21
N ALA A 141 -30.07 -5.36 -55.17
CA ALA A 141 -29.31 -6.49 -55.73
C ALA A 141 -28.77 -6.25 -57.16
N VAL A 142 -27.52 -5.74 -57.22
CA VAL A 142 -26.43 -6.00 -58.20
C VAL A 142 -26.74 -6.00 -59.72
N THR A 143 -26.14 -5.08 -60.48
CA THR A 143 -25.21 -5.37 -61.61
C THR A 143 -24.56 -4.07 -62.17
N LYS A 144 -23.59 -4.21 -63.10
CA LYS A 144 -22.64 -3.16 -63.54
C LYS A 144 -22.47 -3.14 -65.07
N ALA A 145 -22.77 -2.02 -65.74
CA ALA A 145 -22.59 -1.77 -67.18
C ALA A 145 -22.74 -0.26 -67.51
N VAL A 146 -22.19 0.36 -68.57
CA VAL A 146 -21.15 -0.04 -69.55
C VAL A 146 -20.53 1.22 -70.24
N ALA A 147 -19.20 1.21 -70.43
CA ALA A 147 -18.35 1.86 -71.48
C ALA A 147 -18.43 3.36 -71.94
N LYS A 148 -17.21 3.89 -72.18
CA LYS A 148 -16.80 5.02 -73.09
C LYS A 148 -17.17 6.44 -72.62
N LYS A 149 -16.39 7.49 -72.95
CA LYS A 149 -15.45 7.72 -74.08
C LYS A 149 -14.19 8.54 -73.63
N ALA A 150 -13.09 8.48 -74.39
CA ALA A 150 -11.87 9.31 -74.24
C ALA A 150 -11.86 10.47 -75.29
N PRO A 151 -10.84 11.38 -75.44
CA PRO A 151 -9.37 11.18 -75.45
C PRO A 151 -8.60 12.23 -74.56
N ALA A 152 -7.28 12.50 -74.61
CA ALA A 152 -6.19 12.17 -75.56
C ALA A 152 -4.76 12.22 -74.96
N GLN A 153 -3.79 11.50 -75.60
CA GLN A 153 -2.32 11.76 -75.73
C GLN A 153 -1.45 11.93 -74.45
N ALA A 154 -0.17 11.51 -74.36
CA ALA A 154 0.78 10.66 -75.12
C ALA A 154 1.95 10.28 -74.13
N ALA A 155 3.08 9.59 -74.42
CA ALA A 155 3.70 9.02 -75.63
C ALA A 155 4.37 7.65 -75.31
N GLU A 156 5.61 7.35 -75.77
CA GLU A 156 6.16 5.96 -75.83
C GLU A 156 7.64 5.73 -75.41
N THR A 157 7.90 4.44 -75.13
CA THR A 157 9.11 3.58 -74.98
C THR A 157 10.23 3.70 -76.07
N PRO A 158 11.44 3.04 -75.99
CA PRO A 158 11.70 1.61 -75.66
C PRO A 158 13.03 1.19 -74.95
N ALA A 159 13.22 -0.13 -74.75
CA ALA A 159 14.42 -0.83 -74.22
C ALA A 159 15.24 -1.53 -75.36
N PRO A 160 15.80 -2.80 -75.34
CA PRO A 160 15.71 -3.97 -74.43
C PRO A 160 17.00 -4.87 -74.26
N ARG A 161 16.82 -6.11 -73.73
CA ARG A 161 17.66 -7.37 -73.86
C ARG A 161 18.82 -7.63 -72.86
N LYS A 162 19.21 -8.90 -72.56
CA LYS A 162 18.90 -10.20 -73.24
C LYS A 162 18.41 -11.40 -72.36
N THR A 163 19.14 -12.53 -72.30
CA THR A 163 18.69 -13.92 -71.90
C THR A 163 19.91 -14.74 -71.38
N THR A 164 19.93 -16.03 -70.97
CA THR A 164 19.13 -17.29 -71.14
C THR A 164 19.68 -18.36 -70.13
N ALA A 165 19.19 -19.59 -69.82
CA ALA A 165 18.11 -20.53 -70.22
C ALA A 165 17.74 -21.39 -68.94
N LYS A 166 17.41 -22.70 -68.79
CA LYS A 166 16.99 -23.98 -69.49
C LYS A 166 16.61 -24.98 -68.32
N LYS A 167 15.94 -26.15 -68.37
CA LYS A 167 15.27 -27.03 -69.38
C LYS A 167 13.99 -27.67 -68.73
N ALA A 168 13.83 -29.01 -68.69
CA ALA A 168 12.63 -29.80 -68.25
C ALA A 168 12.99 -31.34 -68.17
N PRO A 169 12.10 -32.33 -67.83
CA PRO A 169 10.70 -32.51 -68.31
C PRO A 169 9.60 -33.11 -67.37
N ALA A 170 8.31 -32.87 -67.76
CA ALA A 170 7.07 -33.61 -67.40
C ALA A 170 6.57 -33.52 -65.92
N GLU A 171 5.37 -33.99 -65.49
CA GLU A 171 3.94 -34.05 -65.92
C GLU A 171 3.10 -34.45 -64.65
N LYS A 172 1.76 -34.62 -64.48
CA LYS A 172 0.43 -34.58 -65.18
C LYS A 172 -0.65 -34.52 -64.02
N THR A 173 -1.96 -34.18 -64.06
CA THR A 173 -2.96 -33.63 -65.01
C THR A 173 -4.22 -33.09 -64.24
N VAL A 174 -5.02 -32.18 -64.84
CA VAL A 174 -6.49 -31.92 -64.63
C VAL A 174 -7.04 -31.41 -63.26
N ALA A 175 -7.03 -30.09 -63.09
CA ALA A 175 -8.15 -29.14 -62.80
C ALA A 175 -9.40 -29.45 -61.92
N LYS A 176 -9.72 -28.51 -61.00
CA LYS A 176 -10.83 -27.50 -61.15
C LYS A 176 -10.80 -26.38 -60.07
N LYS A 177 -11.64 -25.33 -60.21
CA LYS A 177 -11.68 -24.06 -59.42
C LYS A 177 -12.84 -23.99 -58.41
N ALA A 178 -12.73 -23.19 -57.33
CA ALA A 178 -13.74 -22.20 -56.85
C ALA A 178 -13.27 -21.42 -55.59
N VAL A 179 -14.05 -20.40 -55.16
CA VAL A 179 -13.79 -19.45 -54.04
C VAL A 179 -15.12 -19.14 -53.31
N VAL A 180 -15.06 -18.52 -52.10
CA VAL A 180 -16.06 -17.60 -51.46
C VAL A 180 -16.70 -18.05 -50.10
N LYS A 181 -16.10 -17.57 -49.00
CA LYS A 181 -16.68 -16.69 -47.94
C LYS A 181 -18.21 -16.74 -47.65
N LYS A 182 -18.64 -17.17 -46.44
CA LYS A 182 -19.61 -16.40 -45.58
C LYS A 182 -19.98 -16.96 -44.19
N THR A 183 -20.12 -15.98 -43.28
CA THR A 183 -20.99 -15.85 -42.07
C THR A 183 -22.11 -16.86 -41.76
N ALA A 184 -22.32 -17.11 -40.46
CA ALA A 184 -23.61 -17.33 -39.81
C ALA A 184 -23.70 -16.50 -38.50
N ALA A 185 -24.91 -16.22 -37.98
CA ALA A 185 -25.10 -15.31 -36.84
C ALA A 185 -26.27 -15.70 -35.91
N LYS A 186 -26.20 -15.17 -34.67
CA LYS A 186 -27.18 -15.15 -33.56
C LYS A 186 -28.61 -15.63 -33.85
N LYS A 187 -29.14 -16.45 -32.93
CA LYS A 187 -30.55 -16.33 -32.50
C LYS A 187 -30.70 -16.74 -31.02
N ALA A 188 -31.67 -16.12 -30.34
CA ALA A 188 -31.96 -16.32 -28.92
C ALA A 188 -33.40 -16.80 -28.70
N VAL A 189 -33.68 -17.31 -27.49
CA VAL A 189 -35.04 -17.58 -26.97
C VAL A 189 -35.10 -17.08 -25.51
N ALA A 190 -36.27 -16.67 -25.03
CA ALA A 190 -36.43 -15.93 -23.78
C ALA A 190 -37.33 -16.62 -22.74
N LYS A 191 -37.17 -16.17 -21.49
CA LYS A 191 -38.04 -16.25 -20.29
C LYS A 191 -39.34 -17.08 -20.36
N LYS A 192 -39.51 -17.96 -19.37
CA LYS A 192 -40.79 -18.19 -18.66
C LYS A 192 -40.52 -18.39 -17.16
N ALA A 193 -41.54 -18.26 -16.32
CA ALA A 193 -41.38 -18.10 -14.87
C ALA A 193 -42.34 -18.95 -14.03
N ALA A 194 -41.88 -19.27 -12.80
CA ALA A 194 -42.62 -19.62 -11.58
C ALA A 194 -43.62 -20.79 -11.57
N VAL A 195 -43.53 -21.64 -10.53
CA VAL A 195 -44.54 -21.78 -9.45
C VAL A 195 -44.04 -22.73 -8.33
N LYS A 196 -44.57 -22.54 -7.10
CA LYS A 196 -44.38 -23.33 -5.86
C LYS A 196 -44.64 -24.85 -6.08
N LYS A 197 -44.28 -25.81 -5.21
CA LYS A 197 -44.62 -25.90 -3.76
C LYS A 197 -44.04 -27.18 -3.07
N THR A 198 -43.77 -27.09 -1.76
CA THR A 198 -43.84 -28.16 -0.69
C THR A 198 -43.17 -29.55 -0.83
N ALA A 199 -42.10 -29.75 -0.04
CA ALA A 199 -42.01 -30.60 1.18
C ALA A 199 -42.23 -32.15 1.18
N ALA A 200 -41.28 -32.84 1.85
CA ALA A 200 -41.34 -34.16 2.51
C ALA A 200 -41.48 -35.42 1.60
N GLU A 201 -41.09 -36.66 1.97
CA GLU A 201 -40.61 -37.25 3.25
C GLU A 201 -39.35 -38.17 3.08
N LYS A 202 -38.83 -38.67 4.21
CA LYS A 202 -37.92 -39.85 4.38
C LYS A 202 -38.71 -41.18 4.27
N PRO A 203 -38.14 -42.39 4.49
CA PRO A 203 -36.78 -42.92 4.24
C PRO A 203 -36.77 -44.30 3.54
N ALA A 204 -35.59 -44.81 3.13
CA ALA A 204 -35.37 -46.26 2.94
C ALA A 204 -33.88 -46.62 3.13
N ALA A 205 -33.58 -47.84 3.62
CA ALA A 205 -32.21 -48.29 3.87
C ALA A 205 -32.02 -49.80 3.64
N LYS A 206 -30.86 -50.17 3.06
CA LYS A 206 -30.10 -51.45 3.17
C LYS A 206 -28.88 -51.34 2.23
N LYS A 207 -27.64 -51.37 2.73
CA LYS A 207 -26.85 -52.49 3.30
C LYS A 207 -26.15 -53.37 2.24
N THR A 208 -24.84 -53.18 2.17
CA THR A 208 -23.77 -54.20 2.05
C THR A 208 -23.80 -55.21 0.92
N ALA A 209 -22.83 -55.07 -0.01
CA ALA A 209 -22.08 -56.21 -0.55
C ALA A 209 -20.59 -55.83 -0.66
N THR A 210 -19.77 -56.57 0.08
CA THR A 210 -18.30 -56.55 0.07
C THR A 210 -17.73 -57.28 -1.16
N THR A 211 -16.59 -56.81 -1.68
CA THR A 211 -15.60 -57.70 -2.32
C THR A 211 -14.19 -57.10 -2.24
N GLU A 212 -13.20 -57.95 -2.02
CA GLU A 212 -11.77 -57.61 -1.92
C GLU A 212 -10.96 -58.56 -2.82
N ALA A 213 -9.62 -58.42 -2.82
CA ALA A 213 -8.60 -59.32 -3.38
C ALA A 213 -8.20 -59.21 -4.88
N ALA A 214 -7.11 -58.45 -5.08
CA ALA A 214 -5.81 -58.96 -5.55
C ALA A 214 -5.52 -59.25 -7.06
N ALA A 215 -4.92 -58.23 -7.71
CA ALA A 215 -3.52 -58.21 -8.19
C ALA A 215 -2.96 -59.21 -9.25
N ARG A 216 -2.39 -58.64 -10.34
CA ARG A 216 -1.08 -58.92 -11.00
C ARG A 216 -0.99 -58.12 -12.34
N LYS A 217 0.01 -57.30 -12.72
CA LYS A 217 1.49 -57.47 -12.89
C LYS A 217 1.80 -58.72 -13.74
N THR A 218 2.38 -58.67 -14.95
CA THR A 218 3.67 -58.10 -15.43
C THR A 218 3.77 -58.32 -16.96
N ALA A 219 4.78 -57.92 -17.75
CA ALA A 219 5.78 -56.82 -17.79
C ALA A 219 6.73 -57.07 -18.99
N ALA A 220 7.58 -56.11 -19.39
CA ALA A 220 8.73 -56.34 -20.27
C ALA A 220 10.01 -55.62 -19.76
N LYS A 221 11.17 -56.23 -20.02
CA LYS A 221 12.55 -55.92 -19.59
C LYS A 221 13.50 -56.34 -20.73
N LYS A 222 14.82 -56.11 -20.83
CA LYS A 222 15.86 -55.20 -20.27
C LYS A 222 17.17 -55.52 -21.06
N THR A 223 18.05 -54.54 -21.29
CA THR A 223 19.53 -54.68 -21.32
C THR A 223 20.15 -53.26 -21.32
N VAL A 224 21.19 -52.81 -20.58
CA VAL A 224 22.37 -53.39 -19.86
C VAL A 224 23.58 -53.64 -20.78
N ALA A 225 24.82 -53.17 -20.53
CA ALA A 225 25.42 -52.15 -19.62
C ALA A 225 26.94 -51.94 -19.95
N ARG A 226 27.71 -51.24 -19.08
CA ARG A 226 29.19 -50.94 -19.05
C ARG A 226 29.58 -49.55 -19.59
N GLN A 227 30.68 -48.89 -19.15
CA GLN A 227 31.66 -49.19 -18.08
C GLN A 227 32.18 -47.88 -17.42
N ALA A 228 33.01 -47.98 -16.37
CA ALA A 228 33.52 -46.83 -15.60
C ALA A 228 35.06 -46.65 -15.72
N THR A 229 35.53 -45.41 -15.52
CA THR A 229 36.93 -45.07 -15.16
C THR A 229 36.98 -43.67 -14.52
N ALA A 230 38.07 -43.34 -13.82
CA ALA A 230 38.25 -42.06 -13.12
C ALA A 230 39.71 -41.57 -13.17
N ARG A 231 39.96 -40.25 -13.11
CA ARG A 231 41.11 -39.64 -12.40
C ARG A 231 41.15 -38.10 -12.40
N THR A 232 41.87 -37.62 -11.38
CA THR A 232 42.47 -36.31 -11.12
C THR A 232 43.19 -35.62 -12.28
N PRO A 233 43.49 -34.32 -12.11
CA PRO A 233 44.85 -33.80 -12.26
C PRO A 233 45.44 -33.32 -10.91
N ALA A 234 46.77 -33.12 -10.85
CA ALA A 234 47.45 -32.61 -9.64
C ALA A 234 48.80 -31.90 -9.94
N LYS A 235 49.08 -30.85 -9.15
CA LYS A 235 50.39 -30.19 -8.86
C LYS A 235 51.25 -29.62 -10.02
N ALA A 236 51.59 -28.33 -9.89
CA ALA A 236 52.95 -27.73 -9.84
C ALA A 236 52.96 -26.26 -10.36
N ALA A 237 53.82 -25.32 -9.95
CA ALA A 237 54.61 -25.13 -8.71
C ALA A 237 55.25 -23.71 -8.69
N SER A 238 55.52 -23.15 -7.50
CA SER A 238 56.46 -22.02 -7.17
C SER A 238 56.29 -20.63 -7.86
N GLY A 239 56.59 -19.49 -7.22
CA GLY A 239 56.95 -19.20 -5.81
C GLY A 239 57.73 -17.88 -5.62
N LYS A 240 57.82 -17.35 -4.36
CA LYS A 240 58.44 -16.06 -3.92
C LYS A 240 57.67 -14.80 -4.39
N GLY A 241 57.68 -13.63 -3.75
CA GLY A 241 58.25 -13.06 -2.50
C GLY A 241 58.05 -11.51 -2.52
N ALA A 242 58.09 -10.69 -1.46
CA ALA A 242 58.45 -10.84 -0.04
C ALA A 242 57.73 -9.76 0.84
N ALA A 243 57.99 -9.72 2.16
CA ALA A 243 57.47 -8.73 3.14
C ALA A 243 58.58 -7.73 3.60
N PRO A 244 58.29 -6.72 4.47
CA PRO A 244 58.26 -6.87 5.95
C PRO A 244 56.92 -6.40 6.59
N ALA A 245 56.43 -6.81 7.79
CA ALA A 245 57.01 -6.99 9.15
C ALA A 245 57.08 -5.66 9.96
N THR A 246 56.83 -5.52 11.29
CA THR A 246 56.54 -6.38 12.50
C THR A 246 56.16 -5.42 13.69
N PRO A 247 56.01 -5.77 15.00
CA PRO A 247 56.01 -7.05 15.78
C PRO A 247 54.64 -7.30 16.50
N SER A 248 54.39 -8.16 17.52
CA SER A 248 55.21 -8.87 18.53
C SER A 248 54.63 -10.21 19.06
N ALA A 249 55.51 -11.01 19.67
CA ALA A 249 55.42 -12.41 20.17
C ALA A 249 54.42 -12.72 21.33
N GLY A 250 54.18 -13.98 21.74
CA GLY A 250 54.51 -15.29 21.13
C GLY A 250 54.62 -16.51 22.09
N GLY A 251 54.43 -17.73 21.54
CA GLY A 251 55.10 -19.01 21.94
C GLY A 251 54.31 -20.04 22.78
N ALA A 252 54.50 -21.38 22.67
CA ALA A 252 55.20 -22.20 21.66
C ALA A 252 54.87 -23.73 21.76
N ALA A 253 54.89 -24.45 20.63
CA ALA A 253 55.07 -25.93 20.41
C ALA A 253 54.17 -26.99 21.12
N GLY A 254 53.86 -28.17 20.52
CA GLY A 254 54.06 -28.63 19.13
C GLY A 254 53.87 -30.15 18.89
N GLU A 255 53.52 -30.52 17.64
CA GLU A 255 53.64 -31.88 16.98
C GLU A 255 52.86 -33.11 17.54
N LYS A 256 52.46 -34.15 16.76
CA LYS A 256 52.18 -34.38 15.32
C LYS A 256 51.41 -35.72 15.12
N ALA A 257 50.68 -35.85 14.00
CA ALA A 257 50.16 -37.12 13.40
C ALA A 257 49.10 -37.91 14.22
N GLY A 258 48.29 -38.81 13.62
CA GLY A 258 48.06 -39.03 12.18
C GLY A 258 47.20 -40.26 11.80
N ALA A 259 46.05 -40.00 11.14
CA ALA A 259 45.36 -40.85 10.14
C ALA A 259 44.67 -42.21 10.51
N ARG A 260 43.34 -42.19 10.29
CA ARG A 260 42.49 -43.21 9.60
C ARG A 260 41.99 -44.50 10.29
N LYS A 261 40.65 -44.51 10.43
CA LYS A 261 39.66 -45.55 10.02
C LYS A 261 39.87 -47.02 10.42
N ILE A 262 38.94 -47.51 11.23
CA ILE A 262 38.72 -48.92 11.60
C ILE A 262 37.61 -49.53 10.70
N PRO A 263 37.78 -50.75 10.14
CA PRO A 263 36.70 -51.58 9.58
C PRO A 263 36.07 -52.51 10.65
N ALA A 264 34.94 -53.15 10.33
CA ALA A 264 34.00 -53.66 11.33
C ALA A 264 34.14 -55.16 11.71
N GLN A 265 33.33 -55.52 12.73
CA GLN A 265 32.78 -56.84 13.09
C GLN A 265 33.53 -57.79 14.05
N GLN A 266 32.83 -58.03 15.17
CA GLN A 266 32.55 -59.33 15.81
C GLN A 266 33.70 -60.22 16.31
N ALA A 267 33.86 -60.21 17.63
CA ALA A 267 33.66 -61.42 18.44
C ALA A 267 33.22 -61.02 19.85
N ALA A 268 32.40 -61.85 20.51
CA ALA A 268 31.97 -61.63 21.88
C ALA A 268 32.29 -62.86 22.73
N GLN A 269 32.93 -62.65 23.89
CA GLN A 269 32.69 -63.48 25.07
C GLN A 269 33.12 -62.78 26.37
N LYS A 270 32.44 -63.17 27.46
CA LYS A 270 32.69 -62.75 28.85
C LYS A 270 34.01 -63.42 29.32
N LYS A 271 34.65 -63.08 30.44
CA LYS A 271 34.19 -62.50 31.72
C LYS A 271 35.42 -62.17 32.59
N ILE A 272 35.41 -61.12 33.42
CA ILE A 272 36.11 -61.02 34.73
C ILE A 272 35.65 -59.73 35.45
N PRO A 273 35.62 -59.64 36.80
CA PRO A 273 34.85 -58.61 37.51
C PRO A 273 35.68 -57.59 38.35
N ALA A 274 35.12 -56.38 38.44
CA ALA A 274 35.14 -55.41 39.55
C ALA A 274 36.42 -55.17 40.41
N GLN A 275 36.87 -53.91 40.46
CA GLN A 275 36.54 -53.06 41.63
C GLN A 275 36.55 -51.55 41.31
N GLN A 276 36.16 -50.72 42.29
CA GLN A 276 35.52 -49.40 42.09
C GLN A 276 36.46 -48.18 42.18
N ALA A 277 36.16 -47.15 41.36
CA ALA A 277 36.25 -45.73 41.72
C ALA A 277 35.23 -44.97 40.83
N ALA A 278 34.08 -44.56 41.36
CA ALA A 278 33.85 -43.26 42.02
C ALA A 278 33.58 -42.11 41.02
N GLY A 279 32.30 -41.96 40.66
CA GLY A 279 31.76 -40.88 39.84
C GLY A 279 30.22 -40.96 39.86
N GLY A 280 29.58 -40.14 40.71
CA GLY A 280 28.17 -40.30 41.06
C GLY A 280 27.21 -39.57 40.13
N THR A 281 26.46 -40.31 39.32
CA THR A 281 25.24 -39.82 38.67
C THR A 281 24.14 -39.62 39.72
N PRO A 282 23.34 -38.54 39.69
CA PRO A 282 22.11 -38.46 40.47
C PRO A 282 21.18 -39.63 40.10
N GLY A 283 20.72 -40.37 41.11
CA GLY A 283 19.75 -41.46 40.90
C GLY A 283 18.36 -40.92 40.52
N PRO A 284 17.52 -41.72 39.84
CA PRO A 284 16.13 -41.35 39.63
C PRO A 284 15.42 -41.18 40.98
N GLY A 285 14.68 -40.07 41.14
CA GLY A 285 13.79 -39.87 42.29
C GLY A 285 12.76 -41.00 42.38
N ALA A 286 12.42 -41.40 43.60
CA ALA A 286 11.43 -42.45 43.82
C ALA A 286 10.05 -42.01 43.27
N PRO A 287 9.31 -42.88 42.55
CA PRO A 287 7.99 -42.54 42.04
C PRO A 287 7.05 -42.26 43.22
N VAL A 288 6.41 -41.09 43.21
CA VAL A 288 5.42 -40.71 44.23
C VAL A 288 4.06 -41.24 43.78
N THR A 289 3.45 -42.09 44.60
CA THR A 289 2.12 -42.63 44.33
C THR A 289 1.08 -41.51 44.32
N VAL A 290 0.36 -41.36 43.22
CA VAL A 290 -0.80 -40.46 43.12
C VAL A 290 -1.86 -40.89 44.13
N ALA A 291 -2.37 -39.95 44.94
CA ALA A 291 -3.29 -40.25 46.04
C ALA A 291 -4.73 -40.56 45.57
N GLY A 292 -5.07 -40.17 44.34
CA GLY A 292 -6.34 -40.44 43.66
C GLY A 292 -6.44 -39.66 42.35
N SER A 293 -7.36 -40.06 41.47
CA SER A 293 -7.76 -39.23 40.32
C SER A 293 -8.35 -37.91 40.84
N ALA A 294 -8.01 -36.81 40.17
CA ALA A 294 -8.49 -35.46 40.45
C ALA A 294 -9.41 -34.98 39.32
N ALA A 295 -10.22 -35.91 38.79
CA ALA A 295 -11.08 -35.76 37.62
C ALA A 295 -11.83 -34.43 37.55
N LEU A 296 -12.01 -33.95 36.33
CA LEU A 296 -12.80 -32.77 35.99
C LEU A 296 -14.30 -33.02 36.26
N ASP A 297 -15.05 -31.94 36.49
CA ASP A 297 -16.50 -32.00 36.39
C ASP A 297 -16.92 -32.37 34.95
N ALA A 298 -18.06 -33.06 34.82
CA ALA A 298 -18.56 -33.51 33.52
C ALA A 298 -18.81 -32.33 32.56
N ALA A 299 -19.33 -31.19 33.05
CA ALA A 299 -19.57 -30.02 32.22
C ALA A 299 -18.28 -29.25 31.85
N ASP A 300 -17.20 -29.39 32.61
CA ASP A 300 -15.89 -28.85 32.26
C ASP A 300 -15.21 -29.74 31.20
N ARG A 301 -15.27 -31.06 31.39
CA ARG A 301 -14.78 -32.07 30.43
C ARG A 301 -15.49 -31.93 29.08
N ASP A 302 -16.82 -31.90 29.06
CA ASP A 302 -17.62 -31.74 27.84
C ASP A 302 -17.33 -30.41 27.12
N ARG A 303 -17.16 -29.31 27.87
CA ARG A 303 -16.81 -28.00 27.31
C ARG A 303 -15.40 -27.98 26.72
N LEU A 304 -14.42 -28.65 27.32
CA LEU A 304 -13.07 -28.78 26.76
C LEU A 304 -13.08 -29.63 25.48
N LEU A 305 -13.74 -30.79 25.49
CA LEU A 305 -13.86 -31.68 24.31
C LEU A 305 -14.58 -31.00 23.13
N SER A 306 -15.62 -30.22 23.40
CA SER A 306 -16.34 -29.47 22.36
C SER A 306 -15.64 -28.18 21.91
N GLY A 307 -14.55 -27.77 22.56
CA GLY A 307 -13.90 -26.49 22.29
C GLY A 307 -14.77 -25.28 22.67
N THR A 308 -15.57 -25.39 23.74
CA THR A 308 -16.47 -24.35 24.27
C THR A 308 -16.17 -23.97 25.73
N HIS A 309 -14.96 -24.23 26.21
CA HIS A 309 -14.51 -23.83 27.54
C HIS A 309 -13.93 -22.42 27.52
N HIS A 310 -14.55 -21.48 28.24
CA HIS A 310 -14.15 -20.08 28.22
C HIS A 310 -12.95 -19.75 29.11
N ASP A 311 -12.70 -20.51 30.18
CA ASP A 311 -11.47 -20.37 30.99
C ASP A 311 -10.85 -21.73 31.30
N PRO A 312 -10.06 -22.31 30.38
CA PRO A 312 -9.35 -23.57 30.62
C PRO A 312 -8.38 -23.52 31.82
N HIS A 313 -7.89 -22.34 32.22
CA HIS A 313 -6.93 -22.21 33.33
C HIS A 313 -7.57 -22.40 34.70
N SER A 314 -8.89 -22.22 34.81
CA SER A 314 -9.65 -22.55 36.03
C SER A 314 -9.62 -24.06 36.39
N VAL A 315 -9.29 -24.93 35.43
CA VAL A 315 -9.40 -26.39 35.58
C VAL A 315 -8.14 -27.17 35.15
N LEU A 316 -7.45 -26.75 34.09
CA LEU A 316 -6.16 -27.32 33.66
C LEU A 316 -5.00 -26.70 34.43
N GLY A 317 -3.85 -27.37 34.43
CA GLY A 317 -2.66 -26.97 35.19
C GLY A 317 -2.62 -27.56 36.60
N ALA A 318 -1.98 -26.85 37.52
CA ALA A 318 -1.73 -27.30 38.89
C ALA A 318 -2.49 -26.44 39.91
N HIS A 319 -3.45 -27.07 40.60
CA HIS A 319 -4.43 -26.41 41.46
C HIS A 319 -4.30 -26.85 42.93
N PRO A 320 -4.18 -25.94 43.91
CA PRO A 320 -4.22 -26.29 45.33
C PRO A 320 -5.65 -26.69 45.73
N VAL A 321 -5.80 -27.87 46.33
CA VAL A 321 -7.09 -28.47 46.70
C VAL A 321 -7.01 -29.14 48.09
N PRO A 322 -8.15 -29.45 48.75
CA PRO A 322 -8.13 -30.25 49.97
C PRO A 322 -7.41 -31.60 49.75
N GLY A 323 -6.28 -31.79 50.44
CA GLY A 323 -5.44 -32.98 50.32
C GLY A 323 -4.13 -32.82 49.54
N GLY A 324 -3.91 -31.70 48.84
CA GLY A 324 -2.63 -31.41 48.18
C GLY A 324 -2.76 -30.53 46.93
N VAL A 325 -2.02 -30.88 45.87
CA VAL A 325 -2.09 -30.21 44.57
C VAL A 325 -2.63 -31.18 43.52
N ALA A 326 -3.73 -30.81 42.89
CA ALA A 326 -4.30 -31.52 41.76
C ALA A 326 -3.64 -31.03 40.46
N PHE A 327 -2.98 -31.92 39.74
CA PHE A 327 -2.49 -31.66 38.38
C PHE A 327 -3.52 -32.20 37.38
N ARG A 328 -3.87 -31.40 36.36
CA ARG A 328 -4.78 -31.79 35.28
C ARG A 328 -4.23 -31.34 33.93
N ALA A 329 -3.96 -32.29 33.04
CA ALA A 329 -3.49 -32.03 31.69
C ALA A 329 -4.49 -32.56 30.66
N PHE A 330 -4.79 -31.75 29.65
CA PHE A 330 -5.51 -32.19 28.45
C PHE A 330 -4.47 -32.35 27.33
N ARG A 331 -4.20 -33.60 26.94
CA ARG A 331 -3.23 -33.97 25.90
C ARG A 331 -3.88 -35.07 25.03
N PRO A 332 -4.70 -34.70 24.04
CA PRO A 332 -5.25 -35.60 23.04
C PRO A 332 -4.16 -36.54 22.48
N TYR A 333 -4.54 -37.80 22.25
CA TYR A 333 -3.70 -38.88 21.71
C TYR A 333 -2.43 -39.26 22.50
N ALA A 334 -2.20 -38.68 23.68
CA ALA A 334 -1.09 -39.10 24.54
C ALA A 334 -1.34 -40.51 25.13
N LEU A 335 -0.26 -41.26 25.37
CA LEU A 335 -0.27 -42.59 25.97
C LEU A 335 -0.07 -42.56 27.50
N SER A 336 0.64 -41.55 28.00
CA SER A 336 0.72 -41.20 29.42
C SER A 336 1.25 -39.78 29.61
N VAL A 337 0.95 -39.18 30.77
CA VAL A 337 1.50 -37.89 31.19
C VAL A 337 2.11 -38.05 32.58
N THR A 338 3.38 -37.69 32.74
CA THR A 338 4.07 -37.67 34.05
C THR A 338 4.45 -36.25 34.44
N VAL A 339 4.07 -35.84 35.66
CA VAL A 339 4.53 -34.59 36.27
C VAL A 339 5.93 -34.81 36.84
N ALA A 340 6.87 -33.94 36.47
CA ALA A 340 8.22 -33.88 37.02
C ALA A 340 8.45 -32.53 37.71
N ALA A 341 8.75 -32.55 39.01
CA ALA A 341 9.00 -31.37 39.83
C ALA A 341 10.21 -31.62 40.75
N GLY A 342 11.40 -31.22 40.31
CA GLY A 342 12.66 -31.52 40.99
C GLY A 342 12.88 -33.03 41.15
N ALA A 343 12.87 -33.52 42.39
CA ALA A 343 12.99 -34.95 42.69
C ALA A 343 11.66 -35.73 42.60
N VAL A 344 10.51 -35.04 42.55
CA VAL A 344 9.19 -35.69 42.43
C VAL A 344 8.96 -36.07 40.97
N ARG A 345 8.60 -37.34 40.74
CA ARG A 345 8.01 -37.82 39.50
C ARG A 345 6.76 -38.63 39.82
N ALA A 346 5.65 -38.30 39.17
CA ALA A 346 4.38 -38.98 39.34
C ALA A 346 3.63 -39.07 37.99
N GLU A 347 3.31 -40.30 37.58
CA GLU A 347 2.50 -40.58 36.40
C GLU A 347 1.02 -40.32 36.74
N LEU A 348 0.35 -39.52 35.92
CA LEU A 348 -1.05 -39.14 36.12
C LEU A 348 -1.98 -40.27 35.67
N HIS A 349 -3.15 -40.35 36.30
CA HIS A 349 -4.21 -41.27 35.91
C HIS A 349 -4.82 -40.85 34.57
N ASP A 350 -4.89 -41.76 33.61
CA ASP A 350 -5.66 -41.59 32.37
C ASP A 350 -7.16 -41.65 32.69
N ASP A 351 -7.82 -40.49 32.65
CA ASP A 351 -9.27 -40.37 32.84
C ASP A 351 -10.02 -40.53 31.49
N GLY A 352 -9.35 -40.91 30.40
CA GLY A 352 -9.88 -41.08 29.06
C GLY A 352 -9.98 -39.78 28.25
N ASP A 353 -10.25 -39.92 26.94
CA ASP A 353 -10.39 -38.83 25.97
C ASP A 353 -9.21 -37.83 25.90
N GLY A 354 -8.02 -38.23 26.39
CA GLY A 354 -6.84 -37.38 26.49
C GLY A 354 -6.74 -36.54 27.77
N PHE A 355 -7.59 -36.78 28.77
CA PHE A 355 -7.47 -36.16 30.09
C PHE A 355 -6.63 -37.00 31.03
N PHE A 356 -5.65 -36.35 31.67
CA PHE A 356 -4.77 -36.96 32.66
C PHE A 356 -4.82 -36.16 33.96
N THR A 357 -5.16 -36.78 35.09
CA THR A 357 -5.20 -36.09 36.38
C THR A 357 -4.52 -36.84 37.51
N GLY A 358 -4.15 -36.12 38.57
CA GLY A 358 -3.61 -36.74 39.77
C GLY A 358 -3.47 -35.78 40.94
N LEU A 359 -3.92 -36.22 42.11
CA LEU A 359 -3.68 -35.53 43.38
C LEU A 359 -2.31 -35.94 43.95
N LEU A 360 -1.39 -34.98 44.04
CA LEU A 360 -0.09 -35.17 44.71
C LEU A 360 -0.12 -34.54 46.12
N PRO A 361 0.45 -35.18 47.15
CA PRO A 361 0.47 -34.69 48.53
C PRO A 361 1.53 -33.58 48.73
N LEU A 362 1.45 -32.54 47.90
CA LEU A 362 2.29 -31.34 47.95
C LEU A 362 1.58 -30.24 48.73
N ARG A 363 2.34 -29.46 49.51
CA ARG A 363 1.81 -28.34 50.32
C ARG A 363 1.39 -27.14 49.46
N ASP A 364 2.22 -26.81 48.47
CA ASP A 364 2.13 -25.64 47.62
C ASP A 364 2.41 -26.07 46.17
N VAL A 365 1.91 -25.31 45.17
CA VAL A 365 2.19 -25.59 43.75
C VAL A 365 3.68 -25.41 43.46
N PRO A 366 4.40 -26.39 42.88
CA PRO A 366 5.79 -26.22 42.47
C PRO A 366 5.92 -25.10 41.44
N ARG A 367 6.87 -24.18 41.65
CA ARG A 367 7.14 -23.08 40.71
C ARG A 367 7.63 -23.57 39.35
N ASP A 368 8.42 -24.64 39.38
CA ASP A 368 9.09 -25.23 38.23
C ASP A 368 8.71 -26.72 38.18
N TYR A 369 7.64 -27.02 37.43
CA TYR A 369 7.27 -28.38 37.06
C TYR A 369 7.13 -28.51 35.55
N ARG A 370 7.37 -29.71 35.04
CA ARG A 370 7.23 -30.06 33.63
C ARG A 370 6.38 -31.30 33.45
N LEU A 371 5.80 -31.41 32.26
CA LEU A 371 5.05 -32.57 31.81
C LEU A 371 5.93 -33.38 30.88
N LEU A 372 6.13 -34.66 31.21
CA LEU A 372 6.66 -35.67 30.31
C LEU A 372 5.46 -36.33 29.63
N VAL A 373 5.17 -35.95 28.39
CA VAL A 373 4.03 -36.46 27.62
C VAL A 373 4.51 -37.53 26.65
N ALA A 374 4.04 -38.76 26.82
CA ALA A 374 4.36 -39.88 25.93
C ALA A 374 3.37 -39.95 24.76
N TYR A 375 3.89 -40.12 23.55
CA TYR A 375 3.16 -40.41 22.32
C TYR A 375 3.74 -41.68 21.68
N GLU A 376 3.15 -42.20 20.59
CA GLU A 376 3.71 -43.38 19.93
C GLU A 376 5.14 -43.10 19.43
N GLY A 377 6.12 -43.82 20.00
CA GLY A 377 7.53 -43.71 19.66
C GLY A 377 8.28 -42.49 20.20
N SER A 378 7.66 -41.60 21.00
CA SER A 378 8.32 -40.40 21.53
C SER A 378 7.85 -40.00 22.93
N VAL A 379 8.70 -39.29 23.68
CA VAL A 379 8.35 -38.65 24.95
C VAL A 379 8.84 -37.22 24.89
N HIS A 380 7.94 -36.26 25.13
CA HIS A 380 8.20 -34.83 25.04
C HIS A 380 8.21 -34.25 26.45
N GLU A 381 9.34 -33.66 26.86
CA GLU A 381 9.41 -32.87 28.08
C GLU A 381 9.05 -31.42 27.76
N THR A 382 7.95 -30.94 28.34
CA THR A 382 7.44 -29.59 28.08
C THR A 382 7.00 -28.88 29.36
N GLU A 383 6.99 -27.55 29.28
CA GLU A 383 6.36 -26.66 30.26
C GLU A 383 4.83 -26.71 30.11
N ASP A 384 4.07 -26.59 31.19
CA ASP A 384 2.61 -26.59 31.09
C ASP A 384 2.06 -25.19 30.81
N ALA A 385 1.51 -24.98 29.61
CA ALA A 385 0.90 -23.71 29.20
C ALA A 385 -0.15 -23.19 30.20
N TYR A 386 -0.87 -24.09 30.89
CA TYR A 386 -1.93 -23.72 31.83
C TYR A 386 -1.42 -23.31 33.22
N ARG A 387 -0.10 -23.36 33.47
CA ARG A 387 0.49 -22.82 34.71
C ARG A 387 0.72 -21.31 34.69
N PHE A 388 0.64 -20.67 33.53
CA PHE A 388 1.03 -19.28 33.34
C PHE A 388 -0.12 -18.30 33.60
N LEU A 389 0.16 -17.24 34.36
CA LEU A 389 -0.75 -16.10 34.54
C LEU A 389 -0.97 -15.36 33.20
N PRO A 390 -2.03 -14.54 33.04
CA PRO A 390 -2.22 -13.72 31.86
C PRO A 390 -0.97 -12.91 31.49
N ALA A 391 -0.56 -12.99 30.22
CA ALA A 391 0.57 -12.27 29.65
C ALA A 391 0.15 -10.95 28.96
N LEU A 392 -1.05 -10.44 29.27
CA LEU A 392 -1.62 -9.18 28.82
C LEU A 392 -2.16 -8.41 30.04
N GLY A 393 -1.97 -7.10 30.10
CA GLY A 393 -2.29 -6.27 31.26
C GLY A 393 -3.71 -5.70 31.28
N GLU A 394 -4.17 -5.28 32.47
CA GLU A 394 -5.47 -4.63 32.64
C GLU A 394 -5.58 -3.30 31.87
N LEU A 395 -4.47 -2.57 31.71
CA LEU A 395 -4.43 -1.33 30.93
C LEU A 395 -4.62 -1.61 29.42
N ASP A 396 -3.98 -2.65 28.90
CA ASP A 396 -4.12 -3.05 27.49
C ASP A 396 -5.58 -3.43 27.19
N LEU A 397 -6.16 -4.25 28.07
CA LEU A 397 -7.57 -4.67 28.02
C LEU A 397 -8.53 -3.47 28.12
N HIS A 398 -8.24 -2.50 28.99
CA HIS A 398 -9.03 -1.27 29.11
C HIS A 398 -8.98 -0.42 27.84
N LEU A 399 -7.79 -0.18 27.28
CA LEU A 399 -7.61 0.61 26.05
C LEU A 399 -8.21 -0.08 24.82
N ILE A 400 -8.16 -1.41 24.75
CA ILE A 400 -8.89 -2.20 23.74
C ILE A 400 -10.41 -1.98 23.91
N GLY A 401 -10.93 -2.04 25.13
CA GLY A 401 -12.35 -1.80 25.43
C GLY A 401 -12.81 -0.36 25.15
N GLU A 402 -11.93 0.64 25.25
CA GLU A 402 -12.23 2.01 24.78
C GLU A 402 -12.16 2.15 23.25
N GLY A 403 -11.43 1.26 22.57
CA GLY A 403 -11.05 1.42 21.17
C GLY A 403 -10.01 2.53 20.97
N ARG A 404 -9.02 2.60 21.87
CA ARG A 404 -8.01 3.69 21.94
C ARG A 404 -6.58 3.16 22.23
N HIS A 405 -6.33 1.90 21.93
CA HIS A 405 -5.03 1.26 22.09
C HIS A 405 -4.14 1.53 20.86
N GLU A 406 -3.43 2.66 20.88
CA GLU A 406 -2.60 3.14 19.75
C GLU A 406 -1.50 2.16 19.33
N GLU A 407 -1.04 1.26 20.21
CA GLU A 407 -0.01 0.25 19.91
C GLU A 407 -0.58 -1.19 19.83
N LEU A 408 -1.76 -1.36 19.23
CA LEU A 408 -2.55 -2.61 19.30
C LEU A 408 -1.75 -3.87 18.91
N TRP A 409 -0.81 -3.75 17.97
CA TRP A 409 0.07 -4.83 17.50
C TRP A 409 1.08 -5.34 18.54
N LYS A 410 1.18 -4.70 19.72
CA LYS A 410 1.95 -5.18 20.89
C LYS A 410 1.05 -5.92 21.90
N ALA A 411 -0.27 -5.67 21.85
CA ALA A 411 -1.27 -6.26 22.74
C ALA A 411 -1.99 -7.47 22.14
N LEU A 412 -2.31 -7.45 20.85
CA LEU A 412 -2.91 -8.57 20.13
C LEU A 412 -1.89 -9.28 19.23
N GLY A 413 -2.31 -10.40 18.63
CA GLY A 413 -1.51 -11.26 17.78
C GLY A 413 -0.58 -12.22 18.51
N ALA A 414 0.34 -12.85 17.77
CA ALA A 414 1.44 -13.65 18.31
C ALA A 414 2.66 -12.80 18.72
N GLN A 415 3.07 -12.91 19.99
CA GLN A 415 4.23 -12.22 20.58
C GLN A 415 5.25 -13.22 21.14
N PRO A 416 6.38 -13.46 20.47
CA PRO A 416 7.54 -14.12 21.07
C PRO A 416 8.03 -13.31 22.28
N MET A 417 8.08 -13.95 23.46
CA MET A 417 8.45 -13.29 24.72
C MET A 417 9.02 -14.27 25.74
N THR A 418 9.59 -13.73 26.82
CA THR A 418 9.90 -14.52 28.02
C THR A 418 8.91 -14.15 29.12
N HIS A 419 8.02 -15.08 29.48
CA HIS A 419 6.98 -14.91 30.49
C HIS A 419 7.28 -15.77 31.71
N GLN A 420 7.22 -15.18 32.91
CA GLN A 420 7.54 -15.85 34.19
C GLN A 420 8.85 -16.66 34.20
N GLY A 421 9.86 -16.23 33.41
CA GLY A 421 11.17 -16.89 33.29
C GLY A 421 11.28 -17.94 32.17
N VAL A 422 10.21 -18.21 31.42
CA VAL A 422 10.17 -19.19 30.32
C VAL A 422 9.96 -18.49 28.99
N THR A 423 10.75 -18.84 27.97
CA THR A 423 10.59 -18.34 26.61
C THR A 423 9.49 -19.10 25.86
N GLY A 424 8.68 -18.39 25.10
CA GLY A 424 7.55 -18.92 24.33
C GLY A 424 6.85 -17.82 23.54
N THR A 425 5.61 -18.06 23.13
CA THR A 425 4.80 -17.09 22.40
C THR A 425 3.45 -16.87 23.10
N ARG A 426 3.10 -15.62 23.39
CA ARG A 426 1.72 -15.24 23.75
C ARG A 426 0.90 -15.12 22.47
N PHE A 427 -0.24 -15.77 22.41
CA PHE A 427 -1.23 -15.60 21.36
C PHE A 427 -2.45 -14.87 21.94
N THR A 428 -2.89 -13.83 21.26
CA THR A 428 -3.98 -12.94 21.73
C THR A 428 -4.90 -12.53 20.58
N VAL A 429 -6.19 -12.81 20.65
CA VAL A 429 -7.16 -12.56 19.57
C VAL A 429 -8.50 -12.05 20.09
N TRP A 430 -9.14 -11.14 19.36
CA TRP A 430 -10.46 -10.60 19.70
C TRP A 430 -11.56 -11.41 18.98
N ALA A 431 -12.44 -12.05 19.75
CA ALA A 431 -13.52 -12.90 19.27
C ALA A 431 -14.68 -12.94 20.29
N PRO A 432 -15.40 -11.82 20.51
CA PRO A 432 -16.36 -11.64 21.60
C PRO A 432 -17.60 -12.57 21.56
N ASN A 433 -18.00 -13.08 20.39
CA ASN A 433 -19.11 -14.03 20.25
C ASN A 433 -18.67 -15.50 20.33
N ALA A 434 -17.37 -15.79 20.31
CA ALA A 434 -16.88 -17.18 20.32
C ALA A 434 -17.31 -17.91 21.60
N ARG A 435 -17.65 -19.20 21.46
CA ARG A 435 -17.88 -20.10 22.61
C ARG A 435 -16.56 -20.60 23.21
N GLY A 436 -15.51 -20.62 22.40
CA GLY A 436 -14.16 -21.06 22.73
C GLY A 436 -13.25 -20.80 21.54
N VAL A 437 -11.96 -20.60 21.82
CA VAL A 437 -10.91 -20.44 20.81
C VAL A 437 -9.75 -21.36 21.19
N SER A 438 -9.12 -21.98 20.21
CA SER A 438 -7.91 -22.80 20.38
C SER A 438 -6.84 -22.43 19.34
N LEU A 439 -5.60 -22.84 19.59
CA LEU A 439 -4.54 -22.82 18.57
C LEU A 439 -4.51 -24.13 17.78
N ALA A 440 -4.31 -24.02 16.47
CA ALA A 440 -3.93 -25.11 15.58
C ALA A 440 -2.71 -24.65 14.77
N GLY A 441 -1.68 -25.48 14.66
CA GLY A 441 -0.41 -25.13 14.04
C GLY A 441 0.50 -26.33 13.83
N THR A 442 1.72 -26.12 13.33
CA THR A 442 2.67 -27.23 13.09
C THR A 442 3.07 -27.96 14.37
N PHE A 443 3.22 -27.24 15.49
CA PHE A 443 3.56 -27.76 16.81
C PHE A 443 2.52 -28.72 17.44
N ASN A 444 1.27 -28.70 16.97
CA ASN A 444 0.22 -29.64 17.38
C ASN A 444 -0.43 -30.38 16.20
N TYR A 445 0.27 -30.49 15.07
CA TYR A 445 -0.20 -31.20 13.86
C TYR A 445 -1.57 -30.72 13.34
N TRP A 446 -1.89 -29.43 13.55
CA TRP A 446 -3.17 -28.78 13.26
C TRP A 446 -4.39 -29.29 14.07
N ASP A 447 -4.16 -29.93 15.22
CA ASP A 447 -5.23 -30.32 16.16
C ASP A 447 -5.68 -29.13 17.03
N GLY A 448 -6.86 -28.57 16.71
CA GLY A 448 -7.50 -27.51 17.50
C GLY A 448 -7.98 -27.91 18.90
N THR A 449 -7.80 -29.14 19.36
CA THR A 449 -8.22 -29.55 20.72
C THR A 449 -7.15 -29.40 21.79
N GLY A 450 -5.86 -29.56 21.48
CA GLY A 450 -4.79 -29.60 22.50
C GLY A 450 -4.45 -28.28 23.20
N PHE A 451 -4.82 -27.12 22.65
CA PHE A 451 -4.43 -25.78 23.15
C PHE A 451 -5.57 -24.73 23.14
N PRO A 452 -6.65 -24.91 23.92
CA PRO A 452 -7.68 -23.89 24.12
C PRO A 452 -7.15 -22.66 24.90
N LEU A 453 -7.58 -21.46 24.49
CA LEU A 453 -7.31 -20.16 25.11
C LEU A 453 -8.30 -19.88 26.26
N ARG A 454 -7.93 -18.98 27.19
CA ARG A 454 -8.87 -18.35 28.13
C ARG A 454 -9.42 -17.04 27.56
N SER A 455 -10.67 -16.73 27.87
CA SER A 455 -11.25 -15.41 27.67
C SER A 455 -10.83 -14.48 28.81
N LEU A 456 -10.33 -13.29 28.48
CA LEU A 456 -9.94 -12.24 29.44
C LEU A 456 -11.13 -11.34 29.81
N GLY A 457 -12.30 -11.96 30.01
CA GLY A 457 -13.52 -11.30 30.48
C GLY A 457 -14.22 -10.43 29.42
N GLY A 458 -14.80 -9.32 29.87
CA GLY A 458 -15.76 -8.52 29.10
C GLY A 458 -15.23 -7.80 27.86
N THR A 459 -13.94 -7.89 27.55
CA THR A 459 -13.34 -7.33 26.32
C THR A 459 -13.52 -8.22 25.10
N GLY A 460 -13.86 -9.51 25.28
CA GLY A 460 -13.89 -10.49 24.19
C GLY A 460 -12.51 -10.89 23.66
N VAL A 461 -11.42 -10.50 24.34
CA VAL A 461 -10.06 -10.95 24.02
C VAL A 461 -9.84 -12.35 24.59
N TRP A 462 -9.29 -13.25 23.79
CA TRP A 462 -8.83 -14.58 24.16
C TRP A 462 -7.30 -14.60 24.20
N GLU A 463 -6.72 -15.34 25.15
CA GLU A 463 -5.28 -15.40 25.38
C GLU A 463 -4.79 -16.81 25.77
N LEU A 464 -3.57 -17.14 25.33
CA LEU A 464 -2.77 -18.25 25.84
C LEU A 464 -1.27 -17.95 25.64
N PHE A 465 -0.44 -18.22 26.64
CA PHE A 465 1.01 -18.28 26.48
C PHE A 465 1.43 -19.73 26.25
N VAL A 466 2.02 -20.03 25.09
CA VAL A 466 2.54 -21.37 24.77
C VAL A 466 4.07 -21.35 24.91
N PRO A 467 4.63 -22.07 25.90
CA PRO A 467 6.07 -22.13 26.12
C PRO A 467 6.78 -22.92 25.01
N GLY A 468 8.03 -22.56 24.70
CA GLY A 468 8.85 -23.22 23.68
C GLY A 468 8.52 -22.88 22.22
N ILE A 469 7.38 -22.24 21.95
CA ILE A 469 7.03 -21.75 20.60
C ILE A 469 7.75 -20.43 20.31
N GLY A 470 8.39 -20.34 19.14
CA GLY A 470 9.18 -19.18 18.71
C GLY A 470 8.96 -18.81 17.24
N GLU A 471 9.87 -18.00 16.70
CA GLU A 471 9.79 -17.50 15.32
C GLU A 471 9.75 -18.63 14.28
N GLY A 472 8.95 -18.45 13.22
CA GLY A 472 8.81 -19.39 12.10
C GLY A 472 7.71 -20.44 12.30
N GLU A 473 7.12 -20.55 13.49
CA GLU A 473 6.01 -21.49 13.74
C GLU A 473 4.73 -21.08 12.98
N LEU A 474 4.10 -22.04 12.29
CA LEU A 474 2.83 -21.82 11.58
C LEU A 474 1.64 -22.01 12.53
N TYR A 475 0.67 -21.10 12.50
CA TYR A 475 -0.53 -21.19 13.32
C TYR A 475 -1.77 -20.55 12.69
N LYS A 476 -2.93 -20.96 13.22
CA LYS A 476 -4.28 -20.43 13.04
C LYS A 476 -5.06 -20.54 14.34
N PHE A 477 -6.13 -19.75 14.48
CA PHE A 477 -7.10 -19.90 15.56
C PHE A 477 -8.23 -20.82 15.11
N GLU A 478 -8.47 -21.92 15.81
CA GLU A 478 -9.76 -22.63 15.71
C GLU A 478 -10.78 -21.91 16.58
N ILE A 479 -11.79 -21.31 15.96
CA ILE A 479 -12.86 -20.59 16.66
C ILE A 479 -14.14 -21.44 16.65
N THR A 480 -14.66 -21.75 17.83
CA THR A 480 -15.98 -22.39 17.99
C THR A 480 -17.07 -21.31 18.04
N ARG A 481 -17.84 -21.24 16.96
CA ARG A 481 -18.84 -20.21 16.68
C ARG A 481 -20.12 -20.33 17.56
N PRO A 482 -20.97 -19.29 17.65
CA PRO A 482 -22.24 -19.31 18.38
C PRO A 482 -23.20 -20.47 18.06
N ASP A 483 -23.13 -21.08 16.87
CA ASP A 483 -23.95 -22.23 16.47
C ASP A 483 -23.35 -23.59 16.86
N GLY A 484 -22.09 -23.61 17.33
CA GLY A 484 -21.31 -24.82 17.64
C GLY A 484 -20.49 -25.37 16.48
N SER A 485 -20.46 -24.70 15.31
CA SER A 485 -19.51 -25.01 14.25
C SER A 485 -18.11 -24.48 14.58
N LYS A 486 -17.07 -25.04 13.95
CA LYS A 486 -15.66 -24.69 14.14
C LYS A 486 -15.05 -24.21 12.83
N THR A 487 -14.26 -23.14 12.86
CA THR A 487 -13.53 -22.62 11.69
C THR A 487 -12.11 -22.20 12.05
N LEU A 488 -11.15 -22.56 11.19
CA LEU A 488 -9.75 -22.13 11.29
C LEU A 488 -9.58 -20.74 10.65
N ARG A 489 -9.13 -19.76 11.44
CA ARG A 489 -8.87 -18.39 11.01
C ARG A 489 -7.37 -18.07 11.02
N ALA A 490 -6.91 -17.31 10.04
CA ALA A 490 -5.67 -16.55 10.16
C ALA A 490 -5.80 -15.51 11.28
N ASP A 491 -4.67 -15.12 11.89
CA ASP A 491 -4.59 -14.05 12.87
C ASP A 491 -4.80 -12.68 12.17
N PRO A 492 -5.82 -11.88 12.56
CA PRO A 492 -5.99 -10.51 12.05
C PRO A 492 -4.76 -9.61 12.26
N MET A 493 -3.96 -9.92 13.28
CA MET A 493 -2.76 -9.19 13.70
C MET A 493 -1.47 -9.93 13.28
N ALA A 494 -1.55 -10.86 12.31
CA ALA A 494 -0.39 -11.55 11.76
C ALA A 494 0.65 -10.55 11.25
N ARG A 495 1.87 -10.64 11.78
CA ARG A 495 3.04 -9.85 11.31
C ARG A 495 3.75 -10.47 10.11
N ARG A 496 3.47 -11.74 9.83
CA ARG A 496 4.04 -12.55 8.76
C ARG A 496 3.05 -13.66 8.40
N THR A 497 3.02 -14.01 7.13
CA THR A 497 2.10 -14.96 6.51
C THR A 497 2.86 -16.02 5.71
N GLU A 498 2.21 -17.14 5.42
CA GLU A 498 2.60 -17.98 4.30
C GLU A 498 2.34 -17.25 2.97
N ALA A 499 3.08 -17.62 1.92
CA ALA A 499 2.83 -17.05 0.59
C ALA A 499 1.55 -17.66 -0.01
N PRO A 500 0.59 -16.85 -0.50
CA PRO A 500 -0.64 -17.37 -1.09
C PRO A 500 -0.38 -18.36 -2.26
N PRO A 501 -1.17 -19.45 -2.39
CA PRO A 501 -2.50 -19.66 -1.82
C PRO A 501 -2.54 -20.24 -0.40
N ASP A 502 -1.39 -20.45 0.25
CA ASP A 502 -1.36 -20.85 1.66
C ASP A 502 -1.72 -19.66 2.56
N THR A 503 -2.22 -19.94 3.76
CA THR A 503 -3.08 -19.01 4.54
C THR A 503 -2.81 -19.00 6.03
N SER A 504 -1.73 -19.62 6.51
CA SER A 504 -1.38 -19.59 7.94
C SER A 504 -0.65 -18.31 8.31
N SER A 505 -0.84 -17.90 9.56
CA SER A 505 -0.03 -16.88 10.19
C SER A 505 1.28 -17.51 10.65
N ILE A 506 2.37 -16.73 10.62
CA ILE A 506 3.69 -17.19 11.05
C ILE A 506 4.12 -16.36 12.26
N VAL A 507 4.52 -17.03 13.34
CA VAL A 507 5.06 -16.37 14.53
C VAL A 507 6.31 -15.59 14.14
N CYS A 508 6.36 -14.29 14.44
CA CYS A 508 7.38 -13.38 13.92
C CYS A 508 7.82 -12.37 14.98
N ALA A 509 9.14 -12.24 15.14
CA ALA A 509 9.81 -11.11 15.76
C ALA A 509 10.75 -10.49 14.72
N SER A 510 10.96 -9.18 14.79
CA SER A 510 11.98 -8.48 13.98
C SER A 510 13.32 -8.50 14.72
N ALA A 511 14.41 -8.58 13.96
CA ALA A 511 15.76 -8.28 14.45
C ALA A 511 16.45 -7.24 13.55
N TYR A 512 15.67 -6.43 12.83
CA TYR A 512 16.18 -5.45 11.89
C TYR A 512 16.75 -4.21 12.60
N GLU A 513 18.01 -3.87 12.28
CA GLU A 513 18.66 -2.62 12.68
C GLU A 513 18.61 -1.63 11.50
N TRP A 514 18.00 -0.46 11.70
CA TRP A 514 17.78 0.54 10.65
C TRP A 514 18.98 1.47 10.44
N GLY A 515 19.25 1.82 9.18
CA GLY A 515 20.30 2.77 8.76
C GLY A 515 19.81 4.18 8.39
N ASP A 516 18.58 4.56 8.76
CA ASP A 516 17.86 5.72 8.20
C ASP A 516 17.58 6.87 9.20
N ALA A 517 18.24 6.90 10.35
CA ALA A 517 18.02 7.94 11.36
C ALA A 517 18.17 9.38 10.82
N GLU A 518 19.16 9.63 9.95
CA GLU A 518 19.34 10.91 9.26
C GLU A 518 18.19 11.28 8.30
N TRP A 519 17.42 10.31 7.80
CA TRP A 519 16.22 10.54 6.99
C TRP A 519 15.04 10.93 7.88
N LEU A 520 14.82 10.21 8.98
CA LEU A 520 13.73 10.48 9.90
C LEU A 520 13.86 11.85 10.61
N GLU A 521 15.07 12.26 11.00
CA GLU A 521 15.30 13.56 11.65
C GLU A 521 14.91 14.76 10.76
N ARG A 522 15.14 14.65 9.44
CA ARG A 522 14.84 15.70 8.45
C ARG A 522 13.49 15.55 7.75
N ARG A 523 12.71 14.51 8.10
CA ARG A 523 11.43 14.21 7.43
C ARG A 523 10.44 15.35 7.61
N GLY A 524 9.77 15.73 6.52
CA GLY A 524 8.81 16.84 6.51
C GLY A 524 9.39 18.24 6.81
N THR A 525 10.71 18.43 6.66
CA THR A 525 11.35 19.75 6.72
C THR A 525 12.09 20.05 5.39
N PRO A 526 11.63 21.02 4.57
CA PRO A 526 10.40 21.82 4.71
C PRO A 526 9.13 20.97 4.60
N ALA A 527 7.98 21.54 4.97
CA ALA A 527 6.70 20.83 5.00
C ALA A 527 6.33 20.27 3.60
N PRO A 528 5.71 19.08 3.49
CA PRO A 528 5.48 18.43 2.18
C PRO A 528 4.75 19.26 1.12
N HIS A 529 3.90 20.22 1.53
CA HIS A 529 3.22 21.14 0.62
C HIS A 529 4.14 22.27 0.11
N GLU A 530 5.17 22.65 0.86
CA GLU A 530 6.21 23.62 0.48
C GLU A 530 7.48 22.93 -0.08
N ALA A 531 7.43 21.62 -0.36
CA ALA A 531 8.56 20.80 -0.79
C ALA A 531 8.41 20.28 -2.24
N PRO A 532 9.51 19.92 -2.93
CA PRO A 532 9.45 19.21 -4.20
C PRO A 532 8.95 17.77 -4.01
N PHE A 533 7.74 17.50 -4.48
CA PHE A 533 7.04 16.23 -4.28
C PHE A 533 6.68 15.62 -5.64
N SER A 534 7.57 14.75 -6.12
CA SER A 534 7.42 14.03 -7.40
C SER A 534 7.54 12.54 -7.13
N VAL A 535 6.47 11.81 -7.44
CA VAL A 535 6.21 10.43 -7.03
C VAL A 535 6.29 9.49 -8.23
N TYR A 536 7.00 8.38 -8.07
CA TYR A 536 6.96 7.23 -8.98
C TYR A 536 6.08 6.14 -8.36
N GLU A 537 4.91 5.87 -8.93
CA GLU A 537 3.96 4.86 -8.43
C GLU A 537 4.33 3.47 -8.99
N VAL A 538 4.36 2.45 -8.12
CA VAL A 538 4.96 1.14 -8.40
C VAL A 538 4.16 -0.02 -7.78
N HIS A 539 3.78 -0.99 -8.62
CA HIS A 539 3.38 -2.33 -8.17
C HIS A 539 4.63 -3.22 -8.04
N LEU A 540 5.16 -3.38 -6.83
CA LEU A 540 6.47 -4.03 -6.59
C LEU A 540 6.63 -5.39 -7.26
N ALA A 541 5.61 -6.25 -7.18
CA ALA A 541 5.66 -7.61 -7.71
C ALA A 541 5.71 -7.67 -9.26
N SER A 542 5.32 -6.60 -9.95
CA SER A 542 5.35 -6.53 -11.41
C SER A 542 6.30 -5.47 -11.98
N TRP A 543 6.86 -4.55 -11.19
CA TRP A 543 7.87 -3.61 -11.67
C TRP A 543 9.02 -4.32 -12.39
N ARG A 544 9.50 -5.42 -11.81
CA ARG A 544 10.33 -6.44 -12.48
C ARG A 544 9.92 -7.82 -11.94
N PRO A 545 9.13 -8.61 -12.70
CA PRO A 545 8.57 -9.85 -12.17
C PRO A 545 9.63 -10.84 -11.66
N GLY A 546 9.38 -11.42 -10.49
CA GLY A 546 10.27 -12.40 -9.87
C GLY A 546 11.43 -11.83 -9.02
N LEU A 547 11.46 -10.53 -8.75
CA LEU A 547 12.37 -9.96 -7.74
C LEU A 547 11.78 -10.06 -6.33
N THR A 548 12.63 -10.37 -5.35
CA THR A 548 12.34 -10.22 -3.91
C THR A 548 12.56 -8.78 -3.43
N TYR A 549 12.06 -8.43 -2.23
CA TYR A 549 12.30 -7.12 -1.60
C TYR A 549 13.80 -6.76 -1.55
N ARG A 550 14.70 -7.71 -1.27
CA ARG A 550 16.16 -7.45 -1.29
C ARG A 550 16.70 -7.12 -2.67
N GLN A 551 16.21 -7.79 -3.73
CA GLN A 551 16.63 -7.52 -5.11
C GLN A 551 15.99 -6.24 -5.67
N LEU A 552 14.82 -5.85 -5.16
CA LEU A 552 14.24 -4.53 -5.38
C LEU A 552 15.11 -3.45 -4.71
N ALA A 553 15.61 -3.67 -3.49
CA ALA A 553 16.50 -2.75 -2.77
C ALA A 553 17.88 -2.55 -3.42
N GLU A 554 18.28 -3.45 -4.33
CA GLU A 554 19.47 -3.30 -5.19
C GLU A 554 19.22 -2.43 -6.43
N GLN A 555 17.97 -2.32 -6.90
CA GLN A 555 17.63 -1.79 -8.23
C GLN A 555 16.71 -0.56 -8.21
N LEU A 556 15.63 -0.60 -7.44
CA LEU A 556 14.61 0.44 -7.39
C LEU A 556 15.15 1.77 -6.83
N PRO A 557 15.92 1.82 -5.71
CA PRO A 557 16.44 3.09 -5.20
C PRO A 557 17.37 3.79 -6.21
N ALA A 558 18.18 3.01 -6.94
CA ALA A 558 19.06 3.54 -7.98
C ALA A 558 18.28 4.05 -9.20
N TYR A 559 17.22 3.36 -9.61
CA TYR A 559 16.38 3.75 -10.74
C TYR A 559 15.58 5.04 -10.47
N VAL A 560 14.91 5.11 -9.32
CA VAL A 560 14.09 6.26 -8.92
C VAL A 560 14.98 7.50 -8.73
N LYS A 561 16.18 7.33 -8.14
CA LYS A 561 17.18 8.40 -7.98
C LYS A 561 17.80 8.85 -9.29
N ASP A 562 18.08 7.93 -10.23
CA ASP A 562 18.54 8.27 -11.60
C ASP A 562 17.51 9.12 -12.35
N LEU A 563 16.21 8.89 -12.15
CA LEU A 563 15.13 9.69 -12.72
C LEU A 563 14.79 10.95 -11.92
N GLY A 564 15.46 11.21 -10.81
CA GLY A 564 15.32 12.44 -10.03
C GLY A 564 14.03 12.60 -9.23
N PHE A 565 13.13 11.60 -9.19
CA PHE A 565 11.95 11.60 -8.32
C PHE A 565 12.34 11.81 -6.84
N THR A 566 11.38 12.25 -6.01
CA THR A 566 11.61 12.43 -4.56
C THR A 566 10.95 11.37 -3.70
N HIS A 567 9.92 10.68 -4.20
CA HIS A 567 9.23 9.60 -3.49
C HIS A 567 8.92 8.41 -4.42
N VAL A 568 8.68 7.24 -3.84
CA VAL A 568 7.92 6.16 -4.47
C VAL A 568 6.54 6.06 -3.80
N GLU A 569 5.52 5.65 -4.54
CA GLU A 569 4.24 5.22 -3.98
C GLU A 569 4.03 3.73 -4.27
N LEU A 570 3.89 2.94 -3.20
CA LEU A 570 3.79 1.50 -3.27
C LEU A 570 2.31 1.08 -3.28
N MET A 571 1.85 0.51 -4.40
CA MET A 571 0.56 -0.20 -4.44
C MET A 571 0.51 -1.29 -3.35
N PRO A 572 -0.67 -1.65 -2.80
CA PRO A 572 -0.78 -2.17 -1.44
C PRO A 572 0.11 -3.38 -1.15
N VAL A 573 1.08 -3.20 -0.26
CA VAL A 573 2.05 -4.24 0.11
C VAL A 573 1.56 -5.19 1.20
N ALA A 574 0.44 -4.87 1.86
CA ALA A 574 -0.18 -5.74 2.87
C ALA A 574 -0.64 -7.07 2.27
N GLU A 575 -0.68 -8.15 3.06
CA GLU A 575 -0.95 -9.48 2.51
C GLU A 575 -2.39 -9.60 1.99
N HIS A 576 -2.51 -10.13 0.77
CA HIS A 576 -3.74 -10.26 -0.01
C HIS A 576 -3.72 -11.62 -0.74
N PRO A 577 -4.81 -12.39 -0.84
CA PRO A 577 -4.75 -13.75 -1.38
C PRO A 577 -4.61 -13.79 -2.90
N PHE A 578 -5.17 -12.81 -3.62
CA PHE A 578 -5.24 -12.80 -5.08
C PHE A 578 -4.43 -11.65 -5.68
N GLY A 579 -3.34 -11.96 -6.40
CA GLY A 579 -2.46 -10.95 -7.03
C GLY A 579 -3.16 -10.10 -8.10
N GLY A 580 -4.20 -10.63 -8.75
CA GLY A 580 -5.04 -9.87 -9.69
C GLY A 580 -5.98 -8.85 -9.01
N SER A 581 -5.89 -8.66 -7.69
CA SER A 581 -6.45 -7.49 -6.98
C SER A 581 -5.45 -6.34 -6.85
N TRP A 582 -4.20 -6.52 -7.31
CA TRP A 582 -3.08 -5.58 -7.21
C TRP A 582 -2.71 -5.12 -5.79
N GLY A 583 -3.26 -5.79 -4.77
CA GLY A 583 -3.11 -5.46 -3.35
C GLY A 583 -4.42 -5.04 -2.68
N TYR A 584 -5.41 -4.53 -3.43
CA TYR A 584 -6.61 -3.89 -2.86
C TYR A 584 -7.61 -4.86 -2.19
N GLN A 585 -7.37 -6.17 -2.18
CA GLN A 585 -8.17 -7.14 -1.41
C GLN A 585 -7.34 -7.74 -0.26
N VAL A 586 -6.96 -6.87 0.70
CA VAL A 586 -6.13 -7.21 1.86
C VAL A 586 -6.85 -8.17 2.82
N THR A 587 -6.10 -9.14 3.35
CA THR A 587 -6.53 -10.04 4.43
C THR A 587 -5.57 -10.02 5.63
N GLY A 588 -4.26 -9.88 5.39
CA GLY A 588 -3.24 -9.76 6.44
C GLY A 588 -2.76 -8.32 6.60
N PHE A 589 -3.59 -7.48 7.21
CA PHE A 589 -3.36 -6.02 7.34
C PHE A 589 -2.05 -5.65 8.04
N TYR A 590 -1.53 -6.51 8.92
CA TYR A 590 -0.30 -6.27 9.69
C TYR A 590 0.94 -7.00 9.13
N ALA A 591 0.84 -7.66 7.95
CA ALA A 591 1.97 -8.35 7.31
C ALA A 591 2.23 -7.79 5.90
N PRO A 592 3.48 -7.44 5.54
CA PRO A 592 3.85 -7.25 4.14
C PRO A 592 3.82 -8.61 3.41
N THR A 593 3.42 -8.61 2.14
CA THR A 593 3.12 -9.84 1.40
C THR A 593 4.33 -10.79 1.28
N ALA A 594 4.13 -12.04 1.69
CA ALA A 594 5.14 -13.08 1.72
C ALA A 594 5.60 -13.51 0.31
N ARG A 595 4.94 -13.04 -0.76
CA ARG A 595 5.35 -13.22 -2.16
C ARG A 595 6.76 -12.68 -2.46
N LEU A 596 7.18 -11.64 -1.75
CA LEU A 596 8.40 -10.89 -2.06
C LEU A 596 9.51 -11.07 -1.02
N GLY A 597 9.21 -11.69 0.13
CA GLY A 597 10.19 -11.97 1.20
C GLY A 597 9.56 -11.97 2.59
N THR A 598 10.41 -11.79 3.60
CA THR A 598 10.03 -11.61 5.00
C THR A 598 9.79 -10.12 5.33
N PRO A 599 9.16 -9.79 6.48
CA PRO A 599 9.02 -8.42 6.94
C PRO A 599 10.35 -7.65 7.03
N ASP A 600 11.43 -8.29 7.47
CA ASP A 600 12.75 -7.67 7.58
C ASP A 600 13.45 -7.50 6.22
N ASP A 601 13.00 -8.23 5.18
CA ASP A 601 13.39 -7.95 3.80
C ASP A 601 12.65 -6.71 3.26
N PHE A 602 11.40 -6.45 3.69
CA PHE A 602 10.67 -5.23 3.35
C PHE A 602 11.22 -4.00 4.09
N ARG A 603 11.58 -4.11 5.38
CA ARG A 603 12.32 -3.07 6.12
C ARG A 603 13.61 -2.68 5.38
N TYR A 604 14.36 -3.68 4.91
CA TYR A 604 15.55 -3.47 4.10
C TYR A 604 15.27 -2.76 2.76
N LEU A 605 14.09 -2.90 2.15
CA LEU A 605 13.71 -2.11 0.97
C LEU A 605 13.48 -0.63 1.33
N VAL A 606 12.73 -0.36 2.40
CA VAL A 606 12.43 1.01 2.86
C VAL A 606 13.71 1.74 3.29
N ASP A 607 14.53 1.12 4.14
CA ASP A 607 15.81 1.66 4.60
C ASP A 607 16.74 2.03 3.43
N ARG A 608 16.80 1.17 2.41
CA ARG A 608 17.62 1.40 1.20
C ARG A 608 17.04 2.45 0.25
N LEU A 609 15.75 2.82 0.38
CA LEU A 609 15.16 4.00 -0.26
C LEU A 609 15.48 5.28 0.53
N HIS A 610 15.34 5.25 1.86
CA HIS A 610 15.69 6.36 2.75
C HIS A 610 17.18 6.74 2.65
N GLN A 611 18.08 5.77 2.68
CA GLN A 611 19.52 5.94 2.42
C GLN A 611 19.83 6.46 1.00
N ALA A 612 18.94 6.23 0.03
CA ALA A 612 19.06 6.83 -1.29
C ALA A 612 18.54 8.29 -1.32
N GLY A 613 17.86 8.75 -0.29
CA GLY A 613 17.20 10.06 -0.22
C GLY A 613 15.85 10.09 -0.95
N ILE A 614 15.14 8.97 -0.97
CA ILE A 614 13.83 8.78 -1.61
C ILE A 614 12.83 8.39 -0.52
N GLY A 615 11.72 9.13 -0.41
CA GLY A 615 10.67 8.82 0.55
C GLY A 615 9.74 7.70 0.10
N VAL A 616 9.09 7.02 1.05
CA VAL A 616 8.24 5.85 0.79
C VAL A 616 6.79 6.10 1.22
N LEU A 617 5.91 6.24 0.22
CA LEU A 617 4.47 6.27 0.39
C LEU A 617 3.88 4.87 0.17
N MET A 618 2.78 4.54 0.83
CA MET A 618 2.12 3.24 0.72
C MET A 618 0.61 3.39 0.53
N ASP A 619 0.04 2.66 -0.41
CA ASP A 619 -1.40 2.49 -0.53
C ASP A 619 -1.93 1.68 0.65
N TRP A 620 -2.83 2.30 1.41
CA TRP A 620 -3.48 1.74 2.58
C TRP A 620 -4.98 1.59 2.29
N VAL A 621 -5.53 0.42 2.65
CA VAL A 621 -6.85 -0.02 2.17
C VAL A 621 -7.84 -0.21 3.33
N PRO A 622 -8.23 0.87 4.06
CA PRO A 622 -9.18 0.80 5.16
C PRO A 622 -10.65 0.76 4.69
N ALA A 623 -10.92 0.85 3.39
CA ALA A 623 -12.28 0.95 2.86
C ALA A 623 -13.06 -0.37 2.96
N HIS A 624 -12.42 -1.50 2.66
CA HIS A 624 -13.09 -2.80 2.59
C HIS A 624 -12.12 -3.98 2.75
N PHE A 625 -12.67 -5.19 2.87
CA PHE A 625 -11.93 -6.47 2.88
C PHE A 625 -12.70 -7.57 2.12
N PRO A 626 -12.06 -8.66 1.65
CA PRO A 626 -12.72 -9.71 0.88
C PRO A 626 -13.49 -10.71 1.77
N ARG A 627 -14.31 -11.56 1.15
CA ARG A 627 -15.22 -12.52 1.82
C ARG A 627 -14.57 -13.85 2.21
N ASP A 628 -13.25 -13.90 2.29
CA ASP A 628 -12.47 -15.09 2.62
C ASP A 628 -12.84 -15.66 3.99
N ASP A 629 -13.32 -16.91 4.03
CA ASP A 629 -13.90 -17.60 5.20
C ASP A 629 -12.86 -18.06 6.24
N TRP A 630 -11.58 -17.94 5.89
CA TRP A 630 -10.41 -18.10 6.75
C TRP A 630 -9.86 -16.75 7.26
N ALA A 631 -10.33 -15.61 6.71
CA ALA A 631 -9.90 -14.26 7.07
C ALA A 631 -10.94 -13.57 7.98
N LEU A 632 -11.21 -12.27 7.82
CA LEU A 632 -12.03 -11.46 8.73
C LEU A 632 -13.55 -11.69 8.61
N ALA A 633 -14.05 -12.25 7.50
CA ALA A 633 -15.49 -12.34 7.20
C ALA A 633 -16.24 -13.26 8.19
N GLU A 634 -17.29 -12.75 8.84
CA GLU A 634 -18.01 -13.36 9.96
C GLU A 634 -17.08 -13.94 11.04
N PHE A 635 -15.97 -13.25 11.39
CA PHE A 635 -14.79 -13.82 12.07
C PHE A 635 -15.11 -14.87 13.15
N ASP A 636 -15.89 -14.51 14.16
CA ASP A 636 -16.28 -15.37 15.29
C ASP A 636 -17.65 -16.05 15.14
N GLY A 637 -18.22 -16.05 13.94
CA GLY A 637 -19.51 -16.65 13.57
C GLY A 637 -20.68 -15.67 13.51
N ARG A 638 -20.39 -14.37 13.51
CA ARG A 638 -21.30 -13.24 13.25
C ARG A 638 -20.52 -12.11 12.56
N PRO A 639 -21.21 -11.13 11.95
CA PRO A 639 -20.62 -9.83 11.63
C PRO A 639 -19.80 -9.29 12.83
N LEU A 640 -18.52 -9.03 12.59
CA LEU A 640 -17.57 -8.62 13.62
C LEU A 640 -16.70 -7.44 13.18
N TYR A 641 -16.05 -7.58 12.02
CA TYR A 641 -15.27 -6.52 11.37
C TYR A 641 -16.14 -5.75 10.36
N GLU A 642 -17.12 -6.42 9.77
CA GLU A 642 -18.17 -5.86 8.94
C GLU A 642 -19.38 -5.41 9.77
N HIS A 643 -20.09 -4.39 9.28
CA HIS A 643 -21.27 -3.83 9.94
C HIS A 643 -22.46 -4.79 9.94
N GLU A 644 -23.23 -4.85 11.03
CA GLU A 644 -24.31 -5.85 11.21
C GLU A 644 -25.55 -5.65 10.30
N ASP A 645 -25.90 -4.40 9.95
CA ASP A 645 -26.92 -4.11 8.93
C ASP A 645 -26.43 -4.56 7.53
N PRO A 646 -27.11 -5.52 6.86
CA PRO A 646 -26.74 -5.98 5.53
C PRO A 646 -26.70 -4.89 4.44
N LEU A 647 -27.36 -3.75 4.64
CA LEU A 647 -27.32 -2.63 3.70
C LEU A 647 -26.02 -1.82 3.81
N ARG A 648 -25.37 -1.80 4.99
CA ARG A 648 -24.06 -1.18 5.25
C ARG A 648 -22.90 -2.17 5.19
N SER A 649 -23.14 -3.48 5.20
CA SER A 649 -22.07 -4.49 5.36
C SER A 649 -21.17 -4.70 4.14
N ALA A 650 -21.48 -4.15 2.96
CA ALA A 650 -20.87 -4.59 1.71
C ALA A 650 -20.99 -3.62 0.53
N HIS A 651 -19.87 -3.44 -0.20
CA HIS A 651 -19.85 -2.84 -1.53
C HIS A 651 -20.47 -3.80 -2.57
N PRO A 652 -21.60 -3.47 -3.21
CA PRO A 652 -22.34 -4.42 -4.03
C PRO A 652 -21.69 -4.70 -5.40
N ASP A 653 -21.06 -3.71 -6.03
CA ASP A 653 -20.37 -3.91 -7.33
C ASP A 653 -19.03 -4.69 -7.19
N TRP A 654 -18.36 -4.58 -6.04
CA TRP A 654 -17.05 -5.22 -5.79
C TRP A 654 -17.17 -6.60 -5.14
N GLY A 655 -18.31 -6.89 -4.50
CA GLY A 655 -18.57 -8.15 -3.79
C GLY A 655 -17.82 -8.29 -2.46
N THR A 656 -17.15 -7.24 -1.98
CA THR A 656 -16.37 -7.20 -0.73
C THR A 656 -17.27 -6.92 0.50
N LEU A 657 -16.64 -6.69 1.65
CA LEU A 657 -17.28 -6.28 2.91
C LEU A 657 -16.74 -4.92 3.35
N GLU A 658 -17.62 -4.04 3.83
CA GLU A 658 -17.29 -2.72 4.40
C GLU A 658 -17.03 -2.84 5.90
N PHE A 659 -16.03 -2.13 6.43
CA PHE A 659 -15.71 -2.15 7.86
C PHE A 659 -16.75 -1.40 8.71
N ASP A 660 -17.01 -1.91 9.92
CA ASP A 660 -17.80 -1.20 10.94
C ASP A 660 -16.95 -0.11 11.64
N PHE A 661 -16.82 1.05 11.00
CA PHE A 661 -16.08 2.20 11.55
C PHE A 661 -16.66 2.74 12.87
N GLY A 662 -17.94 2.48 13.17
CA GLY A 662 -18.59 2.91 14.41
C GLY A 662 -18.13 2.07 15.60
N ARG A 663 -17.85 0.79 15.35
CA ARG A 663 -17.37 -0.16 16.35
C ARG A 663 -15.95 0.16 16.82
N ARG A 664 -15.82 0.38 18.14
CA ARG A 664 -14.58 0.80 18.83
C ARG A 664 -13.37 -0.06 18.48
N GLU A 665 -13.52 -1.38 18.55
CA GLU A 665 -12.42 -2.32 18.36
C GLU A 665 -11.98 -2.42 16.90
N VAL A 666 -12.93 -2.30 15.95
CA VAL A 666 -12.67 -2.30 14.50
C VAL A 666 -12.01 -0.99 14.07
N ARG A 667 -12.51 0.14 14.56
CA ARG A 667 -11.86 1.44 14.35
C ARG A 667 -10.44 1.46 14.92
N ASN A 668 -10.23 0.92 16.12
CA ASN A 668 -8.90 0.82 16.72
C ASN A 668 -7.98 -0.15 15.96
N PHE A 669 -8.50 -1.25 15.42
CA PHE A 669 -7.75 -2.16 14.54
C PHE A 669 -7.21 -1.43 13.30
N LEU A 670 -8.00 -0.52 12.69
CA LEU A 670 -7.57 0.28 11.55
C LEU A 670 -6.65 1.45 11.96
N VAL A 671 -7.00 2.25 12.98
CA VAL A 671 -6.18 3.39 13.43
C VAL A 671 -4.79 2.92 13.88
N ALA A 672 -4.70 1.83 14.64
CA ALA A 672 -3.41 1.24 15.01
C ALA A 672 -2.66 0.64 13.81
N ASN A 673 -3.35 0.21 12.74
CA ASN A 673 -2.70 -0.30 11.53
C ASN A 673 -2.03 0.83 10.73
N ALA A 674 -2.65 2.00 10.63
CA ALA A 674 -2.04 3.17 10.00
C ALA A 674 -0.75 3.60 10.74
N VAL A 675 -0.78 3.63 12.08
CA VAL A 675 0.41 3.92 12.91
C VAL A 675 1.48 2.82 12.75
N TYR A 676 1.08 1.55 12.76
CA TYR A 676 1.97 0.39 12.62
C TYR A 676 2.86 0.47 11.38
N TRP A 677 2.31 0.83 10.22
CA TRP A 677 3.12 0.99 8.99
C TRP A 677 4.14 2.14 9.10
N CYS A 678 3.75 3.26 9.70
CA CYS A 678 4.66 4.41 9.91
C CYS A 678 5.77 4.13 10.92
N GLU A 679 5.53 3.30 11.95
CA GLU A 679 6.50 3.07 13.04
C GLU A 679 7.31 1.78 12.89
N GLU A 680 6.68 0.66 12.56
CA GLU A 680 7.37 -0.65 12.47
C GLU A 680 8.02 -0.87 11.10
N PHE A 681 7.67 -0.06 10.09
CA PHE A 681 8.22 -0.07 8.73
C PHE A 681 8.66 1.31 8.23
N HIS A 682 8.72 2.33 9.10
CA HIS A 682 9.19 3.69 8.82
C HIS A 682 8.48 4.45 7.67
N ILE A 683 7.34 3.98 7.17
CA ILE A 683 6.63 4.54 6.01
C ILE A 683 6.36 6.05 6.18
N ASP A 684 6.72 6.85 5.17
CA ASP A 684 6.64 8.32 5.17
C ASP A 684 5.24 8.85 4.82
N GLY A 685 4.36 8.02 4.29
CA GLY A 685 3.00 8.44 4.01
C GLY A 685 2.05 7.33 3.57
N LEU A 686 0.75 7.60 3.75
CA LEU A 686 -0.33 6.65 3.43
C LEU A 686 -1.28 7.27 2.41
N ARG A 687 -1.44 6.63 1.25
CA ARG A 687 -2.45 6.97 0.25
C ARG A 687 -3.68 6.10 0.45
N VAL A 688 -4.85 6.70 0.60
CA VAL A 688 -6.13 6.01 0.79
C VAL A 688 -6.92 6.04 -0.51
N ASP A 689 -7.18 4.85 -1.04
CA ASP A 689 -8.02 4.63 -2.22
C ASP A 689 -9.51 4.81 -1.90
N ALA A 690 -10.29 5.24 -2.91
CA ALA A 690 -11.75 5.20 -2.91
C ALA A 690 -12.41 5.78 -1.64
N VAL A 691 -11.91 6.90 -1.10
CA VAL A 691 -12.43 7.50 0.15
C VAL A 691 -13.93 7.83 0.03
N ALA A 692 -14.42 8.09 -1.19
CA ALA A 692 -15.83 8.24 -1.48
C ALA A 692 -16.69 6.99 -1.19
N SER A 693 -16.14 5.77 -1.28
CA SER A 693 -16.87 4.54 -0.92
C SER A 693 -17.09 4.42 0.59
N MET A 694 -16.17 4.99 1.39
CA MET A 694 -16.27 5.06 2.83
C MET A 694 -17.23 6.16 3.29
N LEU A 695 -17.15 7.34 2.66
CA LEU A 695 -17.88 8.56 3.07
C LEU A 695 -19.39 8.50 2.83
N TYR A 696 -19.88 7.61 1.97
CA TYR A 696 -21.25 7.66 1.45
C TYR A 696 -22.03 6.35 1.60
N LEU A 697 -23.11 6.40 2.39
CA LEU A 697 -24.05 5.30 2.59
C LEU A 697 -24.82 4.92 1.32
N ASP A 698 -24.88 5.81 0.33
CA ASP A 698 -25.48 5.59 -1.00
C ASP A 698 -24.46 5.15 -2.08
N TYR A 699 -23.17 5.00 -1.75
CA TYR A 699 -22.15 4.59 -2.72
C TYR A 699 -22.48 3.23 -3.33
N SER A 700 -22.48 3.16 -4.67
CA SER A 700 -22.78 1.96 -5.47
C SER A 700 -24.20 1.37 -5.22
N ARG A 701 -25.13 2.12 -4.60
CA ARG A 701 -26.45 1.62 -4.15
C ARG A 701 -27.64 2.38 -4.75
N GLU A 702 -28.59 1.65 -5.33
CA GLU A 702 -29.84 2.21 -5.86
C GLU A 702 -30.79 2.70 -4.74
N PRO A 703 -31.75 3.61 -5.03
CA PRO A 703 -32.72 4.08 -4.05
C PRO A 703 -33.50 2.95 -3.38
N GLY A 704 -33.35 2.82 -2.06
CA GLY A 704 -33.94 1.75 -1.25
C GLY A 704 -33.03 0.53 -1.02
N GLN A 705 -31.77 0.58 -1.48
CA GLN A 705 -30.69 -0.34 -1.09
C GLN A 705 -29.79 0.23 0.03
N TRP A 706 -30.11 1.42 0.54
CA TRP A 706 -29.41 2.11 1.62
C TRP A 706 -30.39 2.83 2.56
N VAL A 707 -29.89 3.29 3.71
CA VAL A 707 -30.64 4.04 4.72
C VAL A 707 -29.86 5.31 5.09
N PRO A 708 -30.51 6.48 5.20
CA PRO A 708 -29.88 7.72 5.66
C PRO A 708 -29.28 7.63 7.08
N ASN A 709 -28.31 8.50 7.35
CA ASN A 709 -27.76 8.71 8.69
C ASN A 709 -28.80 9.30 9.67
N GLU A 710 -28.44 9.42 10.95
CA GLU A 710 -29.34 9.94 12.00
C GLU A 710 -29.82 11.39 11.79
N HIS A 711 -29.21 12.14 10.87
CA HIS A 711 -29.61 13.50 10.49
C HIS A 711 -30.41 13.54 9.17
N GLY A 712 -30.65 12.39 8.54
CA GLY A 712 -31.35 12.25 7.25
C GLY A 712 -30.49 12.49 6.01
N GLY A 713 -29.18 12.63 6.19
CA GLY A 713 -28.20 12.75 5.11
C GLY A 713 -27.68 11.39 4.62
N ARG A 714 -26.78 11.41 3.63
CA ARG A 714 -26.16 10.21 3.03
C ARG A 714 -24.74 9.94 3.53
N GLU A 715 -24.22 10.84 4.36
CA GLU A 715 -22.85 10.86 4.85
C GLU A 715 -22.66 9.79 5.92
N ASN A 716 -21.64 8.95 5.77
CA ASN A 716 -21.30 7.89 6.70
C ASN A 716 -20.52 8.48 7.89
N LEU A 717 -21.25 8.99 8.89
CA LEU A 717 -20.69 9.72 10.03
C LEU A 717 -19.60 8.94 10.78
N ASP A 718 -19.75 7.62 10.88
CA ASP A 718 -18.77 6.70 11.47
C ASP A 718 -17.43 6.72 10.70
N ALA A 719 -17.47 6.71 9.37
CA ALA A 719 -16.27 6.78 8.52
C ALA A 719 -15.62 8.16 8.56
N VAL A 720 -16.41 9.24 8.60
CA VAL A 720 -15.91 10.61 8.78
C VAL A 720 -15.13 10.73 10.09
N ALA A 721 -15.71 10.24 11.20
CA ALA A 721 -15.05 10.25 12.51
C ALA A 721 -13.78 9.38 12.52
N PHE A 722 -13.81 8.20 11.91
CA PHE A 722 -12.63 7.35 11.76
C PHE A 722 -11.49 8.01 10.98
N LEU A 723 -11.78 8.62 9.82
CA LEU A 723 -10.75 9.29 9.02
C LEU A 723 -10.12 10.47 9.77
N GLN A 724 -10.92 11.21 10.54
CA GLN A 724 -10.45 12.28 11.42
C GLN A 724 -9.58 11.76 12.57
N GLU A 725 -9.98 10.66 13.23
CA GLU A 725 -9.21 10.02 14.31
C GLU A 725 -7.88 9.44 13.80
N MET A 726 -7.91 8.79 12.63
CA MET A 726 -6.75 8.24 11.95
C MET A 726 -5.74 9.32 11.60
N ASN A 727 -6.13 10.34 10.83
CA ASN A 727 -5.23 11.43 10.44
C ASN A 727 -4.64 12.13 11.68
N ALA A 728 -5.48 12.52 12.65
CA ALA A 728 -5.02 13.20 13.87
C ALA A 728 -4.08 12.34 14.74
N THR A 729 -4.19 11.01 14.68
CA THR A 729 -3.32 10.08 15.42
C THR A 729 -2.00 9.84 14.70
N VAL A 730 -2.03 9.58 13.40
CA VAL A 730 -0.82 9.33 12.59
C VAL A 730 0.09 10.56 12.58
N TYR A 731 -0.45 11.77 12.29
CA TYR A 731 0.34 13.01 12.32
C TYR A 731 0.93 13.35 13.69
N ARG A 732 0.25 12.97 14.78
CA ARG A 732 0.75 13.20 16.16
C ARG A 732 1.88 12.24 16.53
N ARG A 733 1.76 10.96 16.17
CA ARG A 733 2.77 9.94 16.50
C ARG A 733 3.97 10.00 15.56
N ASN A 734 3.73 10.32 14.28
CA ASN A 734 4.74 10.34 13.23
C ASN A 734 4.81 11.73 12.57
N PRO A 735 5.47 12.72 13.20
CA PRO A 735 5.70 14.01 12.57
C PRO A 735 6.41 13.89 11.21
N GLY A 736 6.08 14.82 10.31
CA GLY A 736 6.70 14.95 8.99
C GLY A 736 6.17 13.99 7.91
N ILE A 737 5.32 13.02 8.25
CA ILE A 737 4.63 12.17 7.26
C ILE A 737 3.64 12.94 6.40
N VAL A 738 3.09 12.31 5.37
CA VAL A 738 1.93 12.81 4.61
C VAL A 738 0.84 11.75 4.43
N THR A 739 -0.43 12.12 4.62
CA THR A 739 -1.56 11.28 4.19
C THR A 739 -2.20 11.87 2.94
N ILE A 740 -2.61 10.99 2.02
CA ILE A 740 -3.13 11.35 0.69
C ILE A 740 -4.49 10.67 0.50
N ALA A 741 -5.47 11.38 -0.06
CA ALA A 741 -6.79 10.84 -0.36
C ALA A 741 -7.10 10.83 -1.86
N GLU A 742 -7.60 9.71 -2.38
CA GLU A 742 -8.44 9.71 -3.59
C GLU A 742 -9.90 9.92 -3.17
N GLU A 743 -10.50 11.03 -3.60
CA GLU A 743 -11.89 11.36 -3.29
C GLU A 743 -12.52 12.05 -4.51
N SER A 744 -13.43 11.35 -5.16
CA SER A 744 -13.91 11.60 -6.53
C SER A 744 -15.32 12.23 -6.62
N THR A 745 -15.91 12.64 -5.49
CA THR A 745 -17.28 13.20 -5.41
C THR A 745 -17.36 14.65 -4.92
N ALA A 746 -16.21 15.30 -4.73
CA ALA A 746 -16.04 16.70 -4.32
C ALA A 746 -16.56 17.00 -2.89
N TRP A 747 -16.14 16.17 -1.92
CA TRP A 747 -16.25 16.46 -0.49
C TRP A 747 -15.47 17.74 -0.13
N ASP A 748 -16.02 18.58 0.76
CA ASP A 748 -15.41 19.84 1.22
C ASP A 748 -14.44 19.62 2.39
N GLY A 749 -13.18 20.03 2.23
CA GLY A 749 -12.19 20.02 3.30
C GLY A 749 -11.54 18.66 3.52
N VAL A 750 -11.25 17.92 2.45
CA VAL A 750 -10.51 16.65 2.52
C VAL A 750 -9.13 16.89 3.13
N THR A 751 -8.39 17.89 2.65
CA THR A 751 -7.06 18.28 3.14
C THR A 751 -7.10 19.38 4.20
N ARG A 752 -8.28 19.68 4.76
CA ARG A 752 -8.47 20.66 5.82
C ARG A 752 -8.19 20.01 7.18
N PRO A 753 -7.49 20.69 8.12
CA PRO A 753 -7.26 20.15 9.45
C PRO A 753 -8.56 19.81 10.19
N THR A 754 -8.55 18.70 10.93
CA THR A 754 -9.77 18.11 11.55
C THR A 754 -10.51 19.06 12.51
N HIS A 755 -9.77 19.94 13.19
CA HIS A 755 -10.31 20.93 14.11
C HIS A 755 -10.91 22.19 13.44
N VAL A 756 -10.83 22.31 12.10
CA VAL A 756 -11.35 23.46 11.34
C VAL A 756 -12.65 23.06 10.64
N THR A 757 -13.77 23.57 11.15
CA THR A 757 -15.11 23.35 10.59
C THR A 757 -15.31 24.08 9.26
N GLY A 758 -15.79 23.36 8.25
CA GLY A 758 -16.12 23.90 6.93
C GLY A 758 -17.52 24.53 6.84
N PRO A 759 -17.85 25.19 5.70
CA PRO A 759 -19.20 25.69 5.44
C PRO A 759 -20.30 24.62 5.49
N GLY A 760 -19.95 23.36 5.24
CA GLY A 760 -20.86 22.20 5.37
C GLY A 760 -21.13 21.74 6.82
N GLY A 761 -20.50 22.35 7.83
CA GLY A 761 -20.69 22.00 9.25
C GLY A 761 -19.83 20.86 9.77
N PHE A 762 -19.19 20.08 8.89
CA PHE A 762 -18.19 19.07 9.26
C PHE A 762 -16.82 19.71 9.55
N GLY A 763 -16.04 19.11 10.46
CA GLY A 763 -14.59 19.31 10.49
C GLY A 763 -13.94 18.76 9.21
N GLY A 764 -12.76 19.25 8.84
CA GLY A 764 -11.99 18.66 7.73
C GLY A 764 -11.66 17.18 7.97
N LEU A 765 -11.37 16.41 6.92
CA LEU A 765 -11.00 14.99 7.09
C LEU A 765 -9.55 14.82 7.59
N GLY A 766 -8.73 15.87 7.49
CA GLY A 766 -7.37 15.91 8.05
C GLY A 766 -6.27 15.35 7.17
N PHE A 767 -6.52 15.07 5.89
CA PHE A 767 -5.47 14.61 4.97
C PHE A 767 -4.44 15.72 4.70
N GLY A 768 -3.21 15.34 4.33
CA GLY A 768 -2.20 16.28 3.88
C GLY A 768 -2.42 16.74 2.44
N LEU A 769 -2.74 15.79 1.55
CA LEU A 769 -2.92 15.99 0.11
C LEU A 769 -4.16 15.24 -0.42
N LYS A 770 -4.65 15.64 -1.61
CA LYS A 770 -5.75 14.99 -2.35
C LYS A 770 -5.36 14.77 -3.81
N TRP A 771 -5.71 13.62 -4.39
CA TRP A 771 -5.60 13.38 -5.83
C TRP A 771 -6.59 14.26 -6.62
N ASN A 772 -6.10 15.03 -7.58
CA ASN A 772 -6.92 15.88 -8.45
C ASN A 772 -7.52 15.08 -9.62
N MET A 773 -8.53 14.27 -9.32
CA MET A 773 -9.22 13.43 -10.30
C MET A 773 -9.91 14.24 -11.41
N GLY A 774 -10.32 15.49 -11.14
CA GLY A 774 -10.86 16.41 -12.14
C GLY A 774 -9.79 16.84 -13.15
N TRP A 775 -8.67 17.39 -12.69
CA TRP A 775 -7.52 17.73 -13.55
C TRP A 775 -7.04 16.52 -14.37
N MET A 776 -6.99 15.32 -13.77
CA MET A 776 -6.58 14.10 -14.46
C MET A 776 -7.56 13.78 -15.61
N HIS A 777 -8.87 13.79 -15.33
CA HIS A 777 -9.89 13.48 -16.32
C HIS A 777 -9.92 14.51 -17.45
N ASP A 778 -10.05 15.80 -17.11
CA ASP A 778 -10.19 16.90 -18.05
C ASP A 778 -8.94 16.99 -18.97
N SER A 779 -7.75 16.91 -18.39
CA SER A 779 -6.50 17.06 -19.16
C SER A 779 -6.15 15.82 -20.00
N LEU A 780 -6.48 14.61 -19.55
CA LEU A 780 -6.35 13.41 -20.38
C LEU A 780 -7.37 13.41 -21.53
N GLU A 781 -8.63 13.78 -21.28
CA GLU A 781 -9.63 13.89 -22.34
C GLU A 781 -9.18 14.91 -23.40
N TYR A 782 -8.72 16.10 -23.01
CA TYR A 782 -8.14 17.09 -23.93
C TYR A 782 -6.98 16.54 -24.78
N MET A 783 -6.06 15.81 -24.15
CA MET A 783 -4.91 15.26 -24.85
C MET A 783 -5.30 14.16 -25.85
N THR A 784 -6.38 13.39 -25.62
CA THR A 784 -6.88 12.42 -26.61
C THR A 784 -7.49 13.07 -27.86
N LYS A 785 -7.92 14.34 -27.81
CA LYS A 785 -8.48 15.03 -28.98
C LYS A 785 -7.39 15.27 -30.02
N GLU A 786 -7.67 14.94 -31.28
CA GLU A 786 -6.89 15.40 -32.43
C GLU A 786 -6.65 16.92 -32.36
N PRO A 787 -5.43 17.45 -32.64
CA PRO A 787 -5.10 18.84 -32.35
C PRO A 787 -6.01 19.89 -33.04
N VAL A 788 -6.60 19.55 -34.19
CA VAL A 788 -7.58 20.40 -34.89
C VAL A 788 -8.91 20.58 -34.16
N HIS A 789 -9.22 19.71 -33.17
CA HIS A 789 -10.44 19.79 -32.35
C HIS A 789 -10.19 20.42 -30.98
N ARG A 790 -8.94 20.48 -30.49
CA ARG A 790 -8.58 21.00 -29.16
C ARG A 790 -9.07 22.43 -28.87
N ARG A 791 -9.26 23.27 -29.90
CA ARG A 791 -9.89 24.59 -29.78
C ARG A 791 -11.31 24.59 -29.20
N TYR A 792 -12.03 23.48 -29.31
CA TYR A 792 -13.40 23.31 -28.76
C TYR A 792 -13.42 22.77 -27.33
N HIS A 793 -12.23 22.57 -26.75
CA HIS A 793 -11.98 21.86 -25.50
C HIS A 793 -10.90 22.59 -24.65
N HIS A 794 -10.55 23.84 -25.00
CA HIS A 794 -9.45 24.58 -24.37
C HIS A 794 -9.71 24.91 -22.88
N ASP A 795 -10.98 24.89 -22.49
CA ASP A 795 -11.46 24.96 -21.12
C ASP A 795 -11.10 23.72 -20.28
N GLU A 796 -11.06 22.51 -20.86
CA GLU A 796 -10.67 21.26 -20.15
C GLU A 796 -9.27 21.41 -19.50
N MET A 797 -8.32 22.10 -20.15
CA MET A 797 -6.95 22.33 -19.65
C MET A 797 -6.80 23.53 -18.69
N THR A 798 -7.86 24.32 -18.48
CA THR A 798 -7.81 25.55 -17.66
C THR A 798 -8.80 25.54 -16.49
N PHE A 799 -9.84 24.70 -16.54
CA PHE A 799 -10.89 24.61 -15.54
C PHE A 799 -10.39 24.16 -14.16
N SER A 800 -9.36 23.31 -14.11
CA SER A 800 -8.63 22.94 -12.88
C SER A 800 -8.25 24.16 -12.02
N MET A 801 -7.79 25.24 -12.65
CA MET A 801 -7.34 26.45 -11.97
C MET A 801 -8.47 27.28 -11.33
N VAL A 802 -9.74 26.93 -11.57
CA VAL A 802 -10.89 27.52 -10.86
C VAL A 802 -10.98 26.99 -9.43
N TYR A 803 -10.51 25.76 -9.17
CA TYR A 803 -10.60 25.08 -7.87
C TYR A 803 -9.25 24.59 -7.31
N ALA A 804 -8.13 24.77 -8.02
CA ALA A 804 -6.78 24.32 -7.62
C ALA A 804 -6.30 24.75 -6.21
N TYR A 805 -6.98 25.69 -5.55
CA TYR A 805 -6.68 26.18 -4.20
C TYR A 805 -7.76 25.85 -3.15
N SER A 806 -8.71 24.95 -3.46
CA SER A 806 -9.70 24.49 -2.48
C SER A 806 -9.20 23.35 -1.59
N GLU A 807 -8.22 22.59 -2.08
CA GLU A 807 -7.56 21.45 -1.42
C GLU A 807 -6.08 21.43 -1.84
N ASN A 808 -5.22 20.72 -1.10
CA ASN A 808 -3.80 20.57 -1.42
C ASN A 808 -3.62 19.44 -2.45
N TYR A 809 -3.44 19.74 -3.73
CA TYR A 809 -3.52 18.72 -4.79
C TYR A 809 -2.21 17.99 -5.13
N VAL A 810 -2.33 16.68 -5.34
CA VAL A 810 -1.49 15.88 -6.25
C VAL A 810 -2.17 15.83 -7.62
N LEU A 811 -1.40 15.81 -8.69
CA LEU A 811 -1.80 15.60 -10.07
C LEU A 811 -1.43 14.15 -10.44
N PRO A 812 -2.39 13.19 -10.38
CA PRO A 812 -2.08 11.77 -10.58
C PRO A 812 -2.20 11.37 -12.06
N ILE A 813 -1.21 10.60 -12.53
CA ILE A 813 -1.33 9.75 -13.72
C ILE A 813 -0.96 8.34 -13.29
N SER A 814 -1.93 7.68 -12.66
CA SER A 814 -1.75 6.45 -11.90
C SER A 814 -1.97 5.16 -12.72
N HIS A 815 -1.70 4.01 -12.10
CA HIS A 815 -1.91 2.67 -12.63
C HIS A 815 -3.28 2.48 -13.27
N ASP A 816 -4.30 3.03 -12.62
CA ASP A 816 -5.71 2.87 -12.96
C ASP A 816 -6.04 3.52 -14.32
N GLU A 817 -5.27 4.52 -14.75
CA GLU A 817 -5.47 5.18 -16.05
C GLU A 817 -4.83 4.45 -17.23
N VAL A 818 -4.03 3.41 -17.01
CA VAL A 818 -3.27 2.73 -18.07
C VAL A 818 -3.62 1.24 -18.23
N VAL A 819 -4.85 0.88 -17.85
CA VAL A 819 -5.43 -0.48 -17.85
C VAL A 819 -6.84 -0.52 -18.47
N HIS A 820 -7.43 -1.71 -18.53
CA HIS A 820 -8.85 -1.96 -18.81
C HIS A 820 -9.40 -1.35 -20.13
N GLY A 821 -8.56 -1.18 -21.15
CA GLY A 821 -8.93 -0.57 -22.42
C GLY A 821 -8.75 0.96 -22.48
N LYS A 822 -8.30 1.61 -21.39
CA LYS A 822 -7.99 3.05 -21.34
C LYS A 822 -6.70 3.42 -22.09
N ARG A 823 -5.88 2.43 -22.49
CA ARG A 823 -4.54 2.53 -23.10
C ARG A 823 -3.47 3.16 -22.19
N SER A 824 -2.21 2.83 -22.45
CA SER A 824 -1.06 3.54 -21.88
C SER A 824 -1.02 5.01 -22.33
N LEU A 825 -0.28 5.83 -21.58
CA LEU A 825 -0.29 7.29 -21.73
C LEU A 825 0.13 7.75 -23.13
N VAL A 826 1.13 7.11 -23.76
CA VAL A 826 1.51 7.41 -25.16
C VAL A 826 0.43 6.98 -26.16
N SER A 827 -0.21 5.84 -25.91
CA SER A 827 -1.23 5.24 -26.80
C SER A 827 -2.61 5.92 -26.71
N LYS A 828 -2.81 6.81 -25.73
CA LYS A 828 -3.94 7.77 -25.67
C LYS A 828 -3.79 8.91 -26.69
N MET A 829 -2.55 9.26 -27.06
CA MET A 829 -2.25 10.46 -27.84
C MET A 829 -2.64 10.31 -29.33
N PRO A 830 -3.04 11.40 -30.01
CA PRO A 830 -3.35 11.41 -31.44
C PRO A 830 -2.09 11.47 -32.32
N GLY A 831 -2.29 11.25 -33.63
CA GLY A 831 -1.24 11.38 -34.64
C GLY A 831 -0.39 10.13 -34.87
N ASP A 832 0.73 10.30 -35.58
CA ASP A 832 1.76 9.26 -35.78
C ASP A 832 2.66 9.04 -34.55
N TRP A 833 3.61 8.09 -34.62
CA TRP A 833 4.50 7.75 -33.49
C TRP A 833 5.41 8.90 -33.01
N TRP A 834 5.77 9.84 -33.89
CA TRP A 834 6.51 11.03 -33.47
C TRP A 834 5.55 12.00 -32.77
N GLN A 835 4.37 12.23 -33.35
CA GLN A 835 3.34 13.11 -32.77
C GLN A 835 2.81 12.60 -31.42
N GLN A 836 2.65 11.28 -31.25
CA GLN A 836 2.21 10.66 -30.00
C GLN A 836 3.21 10.93 -28.86
N ARG A 837 4.51 10.77 -29.13
CA ARG A 837 5.55 11.11 -28.15
C ARG A 837 5.71 12.60 -27.95
N ALA A 838 5.59 13.44 -28.98
CA ALA A 838 5.61 14.89 -28.83
C ALA A 838 4.47 15.37 -27.91
N ASN A 839 3.23 14.89 -28.14
CA ASN A 839 2.10 15.10 -27.25
C ASN A 839 2.38 14.66 -25.81
N LEU A 840 2.93 13.45 -25.60
CA LEU A 840 3.30 12.94 -24.28
C LEU A 840 4.33 13.84 -23.59
N ARG A 841 5.41 14.19 -24.29
CA ARG A 841 6.48 15.04 -23.75
C ARG A 841 5.96 16.44 -23.39
N ALA A 842 5.11 17.04 -24.24
CA ALA A 842 4.45 18.31 -23.95
C ALA A 842 3.53 18.22 -22.73
N TYR A 843 2.74 17.15 -22.62
CA TYR A 843 1.84 16.91 -21.50
C TYR A 843 2.59 16.76 -20.17
N LEU A 844 3.67 15.98 -20.12
CA LEU A 844 4.53 15.88 -18.93
C LEU A 844 5.17 17.23 -18.58
N GLY A 845 5.64 17.98 -19.57
CA GLY A 845 6.18 19.34 -19.36
C GLY A 845 5.14 20.35 -18.88
N PHE A 846 3.86 20.19 -19.21
CA PHE A 846 2.75 20.97 -18.67
C PHE A 846 2.41 20.54 -17.23
N MET A 847 2.29 19.24 -17.00
CA MET A 847 1.97 18.61 -15.71
C MET A 847 2.99 18.94 -14.60
N TRP A 848 4.28 18.95 -14.91
CA TRP A 848 5.34 19.36 -13.97
C TRP A 848 5.41 20.88 -13.73
N ALA A 849 4.72 21.68 -14.55
CA ALA A 849 4.65 23.13 -14.38
C ALA A 849 3.34 23.61 -13.73
N HIS A 850 2.24 22.88 -13.93
CA HIS A 850 0.94 23.15 -13.33
C HIS A 850 1.02 23.11 -11.79
N PRO A 851 0.31 24.00 -11.06
CA PRO A 851 0.24 23.94 -9.61
C PRO A 851 -0.29 22.59 -9.10
N GLY A 852 0.38 22.05 -8.08
CA GLY A 852 0.14 20.74 -7.51
C GLY A 852 1.38 19.84 -7.53
N LYS A 853 1.35 18.76 -6.75
CA LYS A 853 2.43 17.76 -6.68
C LYS A 853 2.29 16.72 -7.78
N GLN A 854 3.34 16.00 -8.15
CA GLN A 854 3.34 15.12 -9.33
C GLN A 854 3.33 13.64 -8.95
N LEU A 855 2.51 12.82 -9.61
CA LEU A 855 2.56 11.35 -9.54
C LEU A 855 2.47 10.73 -10.93
N LEU A 856 3.38 9.82 -11.25
CA LEU A 856 3.42 9.09 -12.52
C LEU A 856 3.70 7.60 -12.30
N PHE A 857 2.84 6.74 -12.87
CA PHE A 857 3.01 5.29 -12.80
C PHE A 857 4.12 4.75 -13.71
N MET A 858 4.71 3.64 -13.28
CA MET A 858 5.72 2.89 -14.03
C MET A 858 5.29 2.50 -15.46
N GLY A 859 6.26 2.48 -16.37
CA GLY A 859 6.07 2.26 -17.81
C GLY A 859 5.76 3.54 -18.60
N GLN A 860 5.19 4.57 -17.95
CA GLN A 860 4.79 5.79 -18.65
C GLN A 860 5.99 6.74 -18.86
N GLU A 861 6.99 6.67 -17.98
CA GLU A 861 8.22 7.47 -18.02
C GLU A 861 9.08 7.19 -19.25
N PHE A 862 8.97 6.02 -19.86
CA PHE A 862 9.67 5.65 -21.12
C PHE A 862 8.71 5.40 -22.30
N ALA A 863 7.47 5.90 -22.22
CA ALA A 863 6.47 5.79 -23.29
C ALA A 863 6.19 4.34 -23.74
N GLN A 864 5.90 3.44 -22.80
CA GLN A 864 5.41 2.10 -23.11
C GLN A 864 4.12 2.14 -23.94
N GLY A 865 4.06 1.37 -25.04
CA GLY A 865 2.89 1.33 -25.93
C GLY A 865 1.73 0.44 -25.46
N ALA A 866 2.01 -0.58 -24.64
CA ALA A 866 1.00 -1.50 -24.10
C ALA A 866 0.41 -1.00 -22.77
N GLU A 867 -0.85 -1.35 -22.49
CA GLU A 867 -1.44 -1.23 -21.15
C GLU A 867 -0.63 -2.01 -20.11
N TRP A 868 -0.69 -1.60 -18.85
CA TRP A 868 -0.04 -2.33 -17.78
C TRP A 868 -0.69 -3.72 -17.57
N SER A 869 0.13 -4.70 -17.22
CA SER A 869 -0.28 -6.06 -16.90
C SER A 869 0.52 -6.54 -15.69
N GLU A 870 -0.13 -6.88 -14.59
CA GLU A 870 0.56 -7.37 -13.38
C GLU A 870 1.40 -8.63 -13.65
N ALA A 871 0.94 -9.54 -14.51
CA ALA A 871 1.65 -10.76 -14.86
C ALA A 871 2.95 -10.55 -15.68
N HIS A 872 3.14 -9.37 -16.30
CA HIS A 872 4.26 -9.11 -17.23
C HIS A 872 5.14 -7.93 -16.82
N GLY A 873 4.56 -6.93 -16.13
CA GLY A 873 5.26 -5.71 -15.77
C GLY A 873 5.42 -4.70 -16.91
N PRO A 874 6.30 -3.70 -16.72
CA PRO A 874 6.70 -2.79 -17.77
C PRO A 874 7.54 -3.45 -18.88
N ASP A 875 7.41 -2.95 -20.11
CA ASP A 875 8.11 -3.42 -21.31
C ASP A 875 9.60 -3.00 -21.34
N TRP A 876 10.40 -3.48 -20.39
CA TRP A 876 11.82 -3.10 -20.23
C TRP A 876 12.71 -3.34 -21.48
N TRP A 877 12.28 -4.24 -22.37
CA TRP A 877 12.96 -4.53 -23.64
C TRP A 877 12.91 -3.35 -24.63
N LEU A 878 12.01 -2.37 -24.43
CA LEU A 878 12.00 -1.10 -25.16
C LEU A 878 13.21 -0.22 -24.84
N LEU A 879 13.93 -0.51 -23.75
CA LEU A 879 15.16 0.16 -23.32
C LEU A 879 16.43 -0.69 -23.52
N ASP A 880 16.33 -1.81 -24.27
CA ASP A 880 17.49 -2.61 -24.70
C ASP A 880 18.15 -1.94 -25.92
N PRO A 881 19.46 -1.59 -25.88
CA PRO A 881 20.16 -0.98 -27.02
C PRO A 881 20.16 -1.79 -28.33
N ALA A 882 19.75 -3.06 -28.32
CA ALA A 882 19.52 -3.86 -29.52
C ALA A 882 18.15 -3.58 -30.19
N TYR A 883 17.21 -2.91 -29.52
CA TYR A 883 15.90 -2.57 -30.07
C TYR A 883 15.98 -1.33 -30.99
N GLY A 884 15.46 -1.48 -32.22
CA GLY A 884 15.63 -0.47 -33.28
C GLY A 884 14.95 0.88 -33.06
N ALA A 885 14.12 1.01 -32.01
CA ALA A 885 13.51 2.27 -31.58
C ALA A 885 13.85 2.62 -30.11
N GLU A 886 14.90 2.03 -29.53
CA GLU A 886 15.26 2.26 -28.11
C GLU A 886 15.45 3.75 -27.78
N ALA A 887 16.08 4.50 -28.67
CA ALA A 887 16.30 5.94 -28.52
C ALA A 887 14.97 6.74 -28.40
N ASP A 888 13.87 6.23 -28.97
CA ASP A 888 12.56 6.87 -28.89
C ASP A 888 11.95 6.79 -27.48
N HIS A 889 12.25 5.71 -26.75
CA HIS A 889 11.80 5.46 -25.38
C HIS A 889 12.75 6.09 -24.36
N ARG A 890 14.07 5.96 -24.61
CA ARG A 890 15.12 6.65 -23.84
C ARG A 890 14.92 8.16 -23.86
N GLY A 891 14.60 8.76 -25.00
CA GLY A 891 14.37 10.21 -25.10
C GLY A 891 13.24 10.73 -24.20
N VAL A 892 12.19 9.94 -23.97
CA VAL A 892 11.12 10.31 -23.02
C VAL A 892 11.58 10.11 -21.57
N ARG A 893 12.32 9.02 -21.29
CA ARG A 893 12.89 8.76 -19.96
C ARG A 893 13.88 9.84 -19.53
N ASP A 894 14.73 10.27 -20.45
CA ASP A 894 15.72 11.32 -20.20
C ASP A 894 15.03 12.70 -20.05
N LEU A 895 13.88 12.94 -20.70
CA LEU A 895 13.03 14.10 -20.38
C LEU A 895 12.49 14.03 -18.95
N VAL A 896 12.00 12.88 -18.48
CA VAL A 896 11.48 12.75 -17.09
C VAL A 896 12.60 13.02 -16.07
N ARG A 897 13.83 12.55 -16.31
CA ARG A 897 15.01 12.94 -15.50
C ARG A 897 15.21 14.45 -15.49
N ASP A 898 15.20 15.09 -16.65
CA ASP A 898 15.48 16.53 -16.77
C ASP A 898 14.36 17.39 -16.16
N LEU A 899 13.08 17.00 -16.33
CA LEU A 899 11.92 17.63 -15.69
C LEU A 899 12.03 17.58 -14.16
N ASN A 900 12.28 16.39 -13.59
CA ASN A 900 12.48 16.22 -12.15
C ASN A 900 13.71 17.00 -11.64
N THR A 901 14.78 17.05 -12.44
CA THR A 901 16.01 17.79 -12.10
C THR A 901 15.75 19.29 -12.05
N VAL A 902 15.10 19.88 -13.06
CA VAL A 902 14.80 21.32 -13.07
C VAL A 902 13.74 21.67 -12.02
N TYR A 903 12.72 20.84 -11.84
CA TYR A 903 11.70 20.97 -10.78
C TYR A 903 12.33 21.10 -9.40
N ARG A 904 13.20 20.16 -9.01
CA ARG A 904 13.87 20.16 -7.69
C ARG A 904 14.76 21.38 -7.43
N HIS A 905 15.27 22.03 -8.48
CA HIS A 905 16.13 23.21 -8.37
C HIS A 905 15.39 24.55 -8.65
N THR A 906 14.06 24.52 -8.81
CA THR A 906 13.26 25.72 -9.12
C THR A 906 12.08 25.87 -8.14
N PRO A 907 12.25 26.58 -7.01
CA PRO A 907 11.23 26.70 -5.97
C PRO A 907 9.85 27.17 -6.45
N ALA A 908 9.81 27.99 -7.50
CA ALA A 908 8.56 28.46 -8.10
C ALA A 908 7.61 27.33 -8.55
N LEU A 909 8.16 26.15 -8.88
CA LEU A 909 7.39 25.00 -9.33
C LEU A 909 6.71 24.21 -8.19
N TRP A 910 7.08 24.43 -6.91
CA TRP A 910 6.57 23.64 -5.78
C TRP A 910 6.31 24.37 -4.46
N GLN A 911 6.95 25.51 -4.21
CA GLN A 911 6.89 26.19 -2.90
C GLN A 911 5.53 26.86 -2.63
N ARG A 912 4.84 27.29 -3.70
CA ARG A 912 3.52 27.95 -3.66
C ARG A 912 2.45 27.21 -4.46
N ASP A 913 2.44 25.87 -4.44
CA ASP A 913 1.37 25.10 -5.11
C ASP A 913 -0.02 25.38 -4.53
N THR A 914 -0.11 25.65 -3.23
CA THR A 914 -1.35 25.84 -2.48
C THR A 914 -1.71 27.32 -2.25
N ASP A 915 -0.93 28.26 -2.81
CA ASP A 915 -1.13 29.70 -2.67
C ASP A 915 -1.44 30.32 -4.05
N PRO A 916 -2.60 31.00 -4.24
CA PRO A 916 -2.92 31.73 -5.46
C PRO A 916 -1.86 32.74 -5.92
N SER A 917 -0.96 33.21 -5.05
CA SER A 917 0.16 34.08 -5.44
C SER A 917 1.27 33.35 -6.21
N GLY A 918 1.34 32.02 -6.12
CA GLY A 918 2.32 31.16 -6.81
C GLY A 918 2.08 30.94 -8.30
N PHE A 919 1.03 31.54 -8.88
CA PHE A 919 0.61 31.33 -10.26
C PHE A 919 -0.02 32.58 -10.89
N ARG A 920 0.21 32.81 -12.19
CA ARG A 920 -0.55 33.77 -12.99
C ARG A 920 -0.65 33.35 -14.46
N TRP A 921 -1.87 33.25 -14.99
CA TRP A 921 -2.09 33.10 -16.43
C TRP A 921 -1.49 34.28 -17.21
N VAL A 922 -0.81 33.95 -18.32
CA VAL A 922 -0.34 34.89 -19.35
C VAL A 922 -1.15 34.68 -20.64
N VAL A 923 -1.52 33.44 -20.95
CA VAL A 923 -2.46 33.05 -22.02
C VAL A 923 -3.30 31.87 -21.53
N ALA A 924 -4.62 32.03 -21.55
CA ALA A 924 -5.60 30.99 -21.17
C ALA A 924 -6.80 30.92 -22.15
N ASP A 925 -6.77 31.76 -23.19
CA ASP A 925 -7.87 32.05 -24.12
C ASP A 925 -7.46 31.88 -25.60
N ALA A 926 -6.20 31.50 -25.87
CA ALA A 926 -5.70 31.23 -27.22
C ALA A 926 -6.11 29.83 -27.73
N ALA A 927 -7.42 29.55 -27.65
CA ALA A 927 -8.04 28.30 -28.06
C ALA A 927 -7.79 27.99 -29.54
N ASP A 928 -7.88 28.99 -30.41
CA ASP A 928 -7.58 28.85 -31.85
C ASP A 928 -6.10 28.55 -32.14
N ASP A 929 -5.22 28.81 -31.18
CA ASP A 929 -3.81 28.46 -31.28
C ASP A 929 -3.44 27.11 -30.63
N ASN A 930 -4.28 26.59 -29.71
CA ASN A 930 -3.93 25.57 -28.72
C ASN A 930 -2.70 25.97 -27.87
N VAL A 931 -2.54 27.25 -27.54
CA VAL A 931 -1.41 27.74 -26.72
C VAL A 931 -1.87 28.09 -25.31
N PHE A 932 -1.15 27.56 -24.31
CA PHE A 932 -1.28 27.93 -22.91
C PHE A 932 0.04 28.59 -22.45
N ALA A 933 -0.04 29.65 -21.64
CA ALA A 933 1.15 30.24 -21.03
C ALA A 933 0.84 30.76 -19.64
N PHE A 934 1.70 30.47 -18.67
CA PHE A 934 1.54 30.94 -17.30
C PHE A 934 2.88 31.14 -16.59
N LEU A 935 2.86 32.02 -15.60
CA LEU A 935 3.97 32.24 -14.69
C LEU A 935 3.72 31.47 -13.39
N ARG A 936 4.76 30.83 -12.88
CA ARG A 936 4.89 30.27 -11.53
C ARG A 936 5.81 31.18 -10.72
N TYR A 937 5.61 31.30 -9.40
CA TYR A 937 6.42 32.15 -8.52
C TYR A 937 6.83 31.42 -7.24
N ASP A 938 8.08 31.61 -6.80
CA ASP A 938 8.57 31.17 -5.47
C ASP A 938 8.15 32.14 -4.36
N ALA A 939 8.60 31.94 -3.13
CA ALA A 939 8.28 32.80 -1.99
C ALA A 939 8.77 34.25 -2.19
N GLU A 940 9.98 34.39 -2.73
CA GLU A 940 10.68 35.65 -3.03
C GLU A 940 10.06 36.41 -4.21
N GLY A 941 9.29 35.74 -5.07
CA GLY A 941 8.61 36.31 -6.23
C GLY A 941 9.39 36.15 -7.55
N VAL A 942 10.43 35.31 -7.60
CA VAL A 942 11.16 34.98 -8.82
C VAL A 942 10.26 34.13 -9.73
N PRO A 943 10.07 34.52 -11.00
CA PRO A 943 9.18 33.80 -11.89
C PRO A 943 9.85 32.62 -12.61
N LEU A 944 9.05 31.61 -12.96
CA LEU A 944 9.27 30.74 -14.11
C LEU A 944 8.08 30.90 -15.07
N LEU A 945 8.35 31.10 -16.36
CA LEU A 945 7.35 31.12 -17.42
C LEU A 945 7.28 29.75 -18.09
N ALA A 946 6.13 29.09 -18.03
CA ALA A 946 5.83 27.88 -18.78
C ALA A 946 4.93 28.21 -19.98
N VAL A 947 5.25 27.64 -21.14
CA VAL A 947 4.53 27.86 -22.40
C VAL A 947 4.31 26.52 -23.10
N SER A 948 3.07 26.14 -23.34
CA SER A 948 2.70 24.89 -24.02
C SER A 948 1.98 25.17 -25.33
N ASN A 949 2.55 24.72 -26.45
CA ASN A 949 1.91 24.73 -27.78
C ASN A 949 1.39 23.32 -28.09
N MET A 950 0.10 23.08 -27.83
CA MET A 950 -0.55 21.79 -28.05
C MET A 950 -1.04 21.61 -29.50
N SER A 951 -0.40 22.32 -30.45
CA SER A 951 -0.60 22.23 -31.90
C SER A 951 0.66 21.69 -32.61
N PRO A 952 0.54 20.88 -33.68
CA PRO A 952 1.67 20.44 -34.51
C PRO A 952 2.22 21.52 -35.44
N VAL A 953 1.77 22.78 -35.29
CA VAL A 953 2.24 23.94 -36.07
C VAL A 953 3.24 24.74 -35.24
N VAL A 954 4.44 24.95 -35.79
CA VAL A 954 5.47 25.87 -35.25
C VAL A 954 4.94 27.29 -35.26
N ARG A 955 5.14 28.06 -34.19
CA ARG A 955 4.65 29.44 -34.07
C ARG A 955 5.81 30.42 -33.96
N GLU A 956 6.29 30.89 -35.09
CA GLU A 956 7.38 31.87 -35.18
C GLU A 956 6.98 33.23 -34.57
N GLY A 957 7.86 33.83 -33.78
CA GLY A 957 7.71 35.20 -33.27
C GLY A 957 6.49 35.43 -32.36
N TYR A 958 5.94 34.37 -31.75
CA TYR A 958 4.77 34.43 -30.87
C TYR A 958 5.06 35.33 -29.67
N ARG A 959 4.20 36.33 -29.43
CA ARG A 959 4.42 37.33 -28.38
C ARG A 959 3.74 36.95 -27.07
N LEU A 960 4.48 37.00 -25.97
CA LEU A 960 3.99 36.74 -24.61
C LEU A 960 4.33 37.89 -23.68
N GLY A 961 3.35 38.36 -22.89
CA GLY A 961 3.55 39.35 -21.85
C GLY A 961 4.37 38.79 -20.68
N VAL A 962 5.34 39.54 -20.19
CA VAL A 962 6.21 39.16 -19.06
C VAL A 962 6.44 40.32 -18.08
N PRO A 963 6.80 40.05 -16.82
CA PRO A 963 7.38 41.05 -15.91
C PRO A 963 8.51 41.84 -16.60
N GLU A 964 8.56 43.16 -16.37
CA GLU A 964 9.61 44.04 -16.92
C GLU A 964 10.90 44.03 -16.08
N GLU A 965 10.80 43.51 -14.86
CA GLU A 965 11.85 43.38 -13.87
C GLU A 965 12.86 42.27 -14.20
N VAL A 966 12.51 41.35 -15.11
CA VAL A 966 13.38 40.24 -15.56
C VAL A 966 14.22 40.67 -16.76
N PRO A 967 15.56 40.76 -16.66
CA PRO A 967 16.38 41.37 -17.72
C PRO A 967 16.54 40.51 -18.98
N ALA A 968 16.46 39.18 -18.84
CA ALA A 968 16.47 38.21 -19.93
C ALA A 968 15.91 36.86 -19.45
N TRP A 969 15.40 36.05 -20.38
CA TRP A 969 14.79 34.75 -20.11
C TRP A 969 15.60 33.62 -20.77
N HIS A 970 16.03 32.64 -19.98
CA HIS A 970 16.80 31.47 -20.43
C HIS A 970 15.90 30.23 -20.56
N GLU A 971 15.92 29.58 -21.73
CA GLU A 971 15.22 28.31 -22.00
C GLU A 971 15.88 27.18 -21.20
N VAL A 972 15.20 26.62 -20.19
CA VAL A 972 15.76 25.58 -19.30
C VAL A 972 15.17 24.19 -19.53
N VAL A 973 13.96 24.12 -20.05
CA VAL A 973 13.36 22.90 -20.60
C VAL A 973 12.71 23.25 -21.93
N ASN A 974 12.93 22.43 -22.94
CA ASN A 974 12.18 22.47 -24.20
C ASN A 974 11.93 21.03 -24.62
N THR A 975 10.66 20.60 -24.61
CA THR A 975 10.29 19.20 -24.85
C THR A 975 10.38 18.78 -26.33
N ASP A 976 10.78 19.69 -27.23
CA ASP A 976 11.09 19.40 -28.64
C ASP A 976 12.59 19.28 -28.95
N ALA A 977 13.47 19.43 -27.95
CA ALA A 977 14.90 19.22 -28.16
C ALA A 977 15.20 17.81 -28.71
N ALA A 978 16.12 17.70 -29.66
CA ALA A 978 16.44 16.46 -30.38
C ALA A 978 16.83 15.31 -29.43
N ARG A 979 17.44 15.62 -28.27
CA ARG A 979 17.80 14.62 -27.25
C ARG A 979 16.60 13.84 -26.68
N TYR A 980 15.39 14.39 -26.78
CA TYR A 980 14.15 13.71 -26.37
C TYR A 980 13.37 13.10 -27.55
N GLY A 981 13.92 13.14 -28.78
CA GLY A 981 13.24 12.75 -30.00
C GLY A 981 12.25 13.80 -30.54
N GLY A 982 12.52 15.09 -30.35
CA GLY A 982 11.77 16.18 -30.98
C GLY A 982 12.40 16.69 -32.29
N GLY A 983 11.87 17.78 -32.82
CA GLY A 983 12.28 18.44 -34.07
C GLY A 983 13.40 19.48 -33.92
N ASP A 984 13.89 19.73 -32.70
CA ASP A 984 14.95 20.68 -32.36
C ASP A 984 14.63 22.16 -32.69
N VAL A 985 13.34 22.53 -32.65
CA VAL A 985 12.95 23.95 -32.67
C VAL A 985 13.23 24.53 -31.27
N VAL A 986 14.18 25.47 -31.18
CA VAL A 986 14.72 25.99 -29.91
C VAL A 986 14.85 27.51 -29.90
N ASN A 987 14.89 28.12 -28.71
CA ASN A 987 15.24 29.53 -28.50
C ASN A 987 16.61 29.60 -27.78
N PRO A 988 17.74 29.50 -28.50
CA PRO A 988 19.04 29.15 -27.91
C PRO A 988 19.75 30.32 -27.19
N GLU A 989 19.36 31.56 -27.46
CA GLU A 989 19.94 32.76 -26.86
C GLU A 989 18.97 33.37 -25.82
N PRO A 990 19.45 33.88 -24.67
CA PRO A 990 18.59 34.47 -23.65
C PRO A 990 17.70 35.62 -24.18
N VAL A 991 16.39 35.40 -24.10
CA VAL A 991 15.38 36.26 -24.74
C VAL A 991 15.11 37.48 -23.86
N LYS A 992 15.50 38.66 -24.34
CA LYS A 992 15.30 39.94 -23.63
C LYS A 992 13.89 40.46 -23.84
N PRO A 993 13.17 40.93 -22.80
CA PRO A 993 11.88 41.58 -22.99
C PRO A 993 12.00 42.87 -23.81
N GLU A 994 11.09 43.05 -24.75
CA GLU A 994 10.84 44.32 -25.42
C GLU A 994 9.90 45.17 -24.54
N PRO A 995 10.08 46.51 -24.45
CA PRO A 995 9.16 47.42 -23.75
C PRO A 995 7.87 47.66 -24.57
N GLN A 996 7.21 46.58 -24.96
CA GLN A 996 5.91 46.56 -25.62
C GLN A 996 4.94 45.80 -24.72
N SER A 997 3.91 46.49 -24.24
CA SER A 997 2.87 45.88 -23.40
C SER A 997 2.08 44.82 -24.18
N TRP A 998 1.83 43.68 -23.53
CA TRP A 998 1.12 42.54 -24.08
C TRP A 998 0.54 41.68 -22.95
N HIS A 999 -0.60 41.02 -23.16
CA HIS A 999 -1.27 40.16 -22.15
C HIS A 999 -1.31 40.76 -20.72
N GLY A 1000 -1.70 42.03 -20.60
CA GLY A 1000 -1.77 42.75 -19.33
C GLY A 1000 -0.43 43.07 -18.64
N CYS A 1001 0.70 42.74 -19.27
CA CYS A 1001 2.05 42.98 -18.77
C CYS A 1001 2.67 44.23 -19.41
N PRO A 1002 3.60 44.94 -18.75
CA PRO A 1002 4.24 46.13 -19.32
C PRO A 1002 5.27 45.80 -20.42
N ALA A 1003 5.97 44.67 -20.30
CA ALA A 1003 6.92 44.16 -21.28
C ALA A 1003 6.43 42.86 -21.95
N SER A 1004 7.09 42.46 -23.04
CA SER A 1004 6.83 41.18 -23.70
C SER A 1004 8.03 40.61 -24.43
N ILE A 1005 8.12 39.28 -24.49
CA ILE A 1005 9.10 38.55 -25.29
C ILE A 1005 8.46 38.03 -26.59
N ARG A 1006 9.29 37.72 -27.58
CA ARG A 1006 8.92 36.92 -28.76
C ARG A 1006 9.64 35.58 -28.69
N LEU A 1007 8.94 34.49 -28.97
CA LEU A 1007 9.50 33.13 -29.02
C LEU A 1007 9.11 32.47 -30.34
N THR A 1008 9.93 31.52 -30.80
CA THR A 1008 9.44 30.49 -31.72
C THR A 1008 8.94 29.33 -30.87
N LEU A 1009 7.62 29.09 -30.86
CA LEU A 1009 7.05 27.97 -30.10
C LEU A 1009 7.21 26.67 -30.91
N PRO A 1010 7.83 25.62 -30.34
CA PRO A 1010 7.98 24.33 -31.01
C PRO A 1010 6.63 23.62 -31.20
N PRO A 1011 6.52 22.64 -32.12
CA PRO A 1011 5.27 21.95 -32.41
C PRO A 1011 5.04 20.80 -31.42
N LEU A 1012 3.84 20.72 -30.82
CA LEU A 1012 3.48 19.73 -29.78
C LEU A 1012 4.53 19.69 -28.65
N ALA A 1013 4.73 20.83 -27.98
CA ALA A 1013 5.80 21.00 -27.01
C ALA A 1013 5.45 21.94 -25.85
N THR A 1014 6.18 21.78 -24.75
CA THR A 1014 6.24 22.71 -23.64
C THR A 1014 7.66 23.26 -23.50
N VAL A 1015 7.77 24.55 -23.24
CA VAL A 1015 9.01 25.29 -23.01
C VAL A 1015 8.93 25.97 -21.64
N TRP A 1016 9.99 25.86 -20.84
CA TRP A 1016 10.14 26.56 -19.56
C TRP A 1016 11.28 27.57 -19.66
N LEU A 1017 11.00 28.79 -19.18
CA LEU A 1017 11.88 29.94 -19.21
C LEU A 1017 12.03 30.51 -17.80
N ARG A 1018 13.27 30.75 -17.36
CA ARG A 1018 13.57 31.44 -16.08
C ARG A 1018 14.36 32.73 -16.34
N PRO A 1019 14.44 33.66 -15.37
CA PRO A 1019 15.47 34.70 -15.36
C PRO A 1019 16.87 34.14 -15.63
N ALA A 1020 17.62 34.80 -16.52
CA ALA A 1020 18.95 34.39 -16.98
C ALA A 1020 20.09 34.88 -16.07
#